data_AF-A0A7Y5VRN8-F1
#
_entry.id   AF-A0A7Y5VRN8-F1
#
_cell.length_a   1.000
_cell.length_b   1.000
_cell.length_c   1.000
_cell.angle_alpha   90.00
_cell.angle_beta   90.00
_cell.angle_gamma   90.00
#
_symmetry.space_group_name_H-M   'P 1'
#
loop_
_entity.id
_entity.type
_entity.pdbx_description
1 polymer ?
#
loop_
_entity_poly.entity_id
_entity_poly.type
_entity_poly.pdbx_seq_one_letter_code
_entity_poly.pdbx_strand_id
1 'polypeptide(L)'
;MSKAKPDRGQIIRRWLERDLTREAADGELPRAFEIDEHVAHVADMLASGRCPVLIGESGCGKTAVIHEFSRQLHGGALDAQLAGLRSRRVLQFSLERRAAELKKPSDQMGPEFKLLSDALAAAGGDVIPFFRDIHLVAGFGLEAALLSLMTRLRGSLIAEGLSPRVEMMFEESPELESCCALLRVEEPSPRHMERILSAWAAEQAERRGKTFTDDALGEALDLSVRFLTRGCCPRKTLDLLSQAAGFVREDKPVDKSDIVERFRRYYRVPRAVIDSDAALDLSRIEADFSSKVLGQSEAVRAVVRVVGRIKSGLADSRRPFGVFLFAGPTGVGKTHLAQLLTEFLFGDRQRMVRINMADFDDEWRGSTLFGEPDGTPAQQRGLLTQRLLGRPFAVLLLDEFEKAHANIHGRFMQLFDEGCFINAAGETISCRSMIIIATSNAGADIYRGEAFGFVNPADAAARNAALDERLQRHFRVELLNRFDQIVYFHPLSREDIRTIALRELEQIERRAGFRRRGFRLEIDESVLDWLAVNGYDAEYGARFLRRTIERHVTTALSELIVRRHPPDGAALSLSVRGNQIVARLPEPPASPAPPTIPRASVALPTERGTQARAMHIDDMRAEAQAIIQAAKTRLDALAQKETERDALLARMNEADFWNRSTERSAVLERFRALEVAVRAERRLAQPIVNLAVQSAPAATPAADVARFARVLERAAQALRAWEQRDAEEGDAAIWVVLGNVDPLRSAGRWIGELTAMERAWAESVNLSAALVACEVVEGDLSRAVLDVVGPGASHYFEMEVGVHRRVRRDGPPLRVRIDVLPRSSAPPAAIWPGLRRLRSDAQWLQLRPDCRARLELPERGLAIDFVGRGADTLSHLLHDLSHAWRRPAIDDLDVCRVYGEDGVAARDPRTGAKVLRMKSVLQGRLDPFLNGWRRRG
;
A
#
# COMPACT_ATOMS: atom_id res chain seq x y z
N MET A 1 8.93 76.87 25.04
CA MET A 1 7.98 76.14 25.91
C MET A 1 8.63 74.85 26.35
N SER A 2 8.96 74.74 27.65
CA SER A 2 9.62 73.57 28.26
C SER A 2 8.71 72.35 28.11
N LYS A 3 9.14 71.31 27.36
CA LYS A 3 8.47 70.01 27.36
C LYS A 3 8.60 69.45 28.78
N ALA A 4 7.49 69.41 29.52
CA ALA A 4 7.44 68.80 30.84
C ALA A 4 8.07 67.39 30.76
N LYS A 5 9.03 67.10 31.64
CA LYS A 5 9.61 65.76 31.74
C LYS A 5 8.46 64.77 31.97
N PRO A 6 8.40 63.67 31.20
CA PRO A 6 7.33 62.68 31.37
C PRO A 6 7.31 62.18 32.82
N ASP A 7 6.11 62.08 33.39
CA ASP A 7 5.92 61.56 34.76
C ASP A 7 6.43 60.11 34.82
N ARG A 8 7.42 59.88 35.69
CA ARG A 8 8.07 58.57 35.89
C ARG A 8 7.06 57.49 36.27
N GLY A 9 6.07 57.84 37.10
CA GLY A 9 5.02 56.90 37.50
C GLY A 9 4.16 56.47 36.32
N GLN A 10 3.85 57.41 35.42
CA GLN A 10 3.10 57.12 34.19
C GLN A 10 3.89 56.22 33.23
N ILE A 11 5.20 56.43 33.11
CA ILE A 11 6.07 55.58 32.28
C ILE A 11 6.06 54.13 32.78
N ILE A 12 6.25 53.92 34.09
CA ILE A 12 6.25 52.58 34.68
C ILE A 12 4.90 51.91 34.51
N ARG A 13 3.78 52.59 34.83
CA ARG A 13 2.42 52.04 34.66
C ARG A 13 2.10 51.62 33.23
N ARG A 14 2.62 52.36 32.25
CA ARG A 14 2.41 52.06 30.82
C ARG A 14 3.05 50.75 30.40
N TRP A 15 4.16 50.35 31.04
CA TRP A 15 4.82 49.08 30.77
C TRP A 15 4.37 47.95 31.70
N LEU A 16 3.86 48.31 32.89
CA LEU A 16 3.47 47.37 33.95
C LEU A 16 2.40 46.39 33.47
N GLU A 17 2.73 45.11 33.52
CA GLU A 17 1.78 44.02 33.24
C GLU A 17 1.04 43.62 34.51
N ARG A 18 1.78 43.35 35.58
CA ARG A 18 1.26 42.88 36.88
C ARG A 18 2.09 43.43 38.04
N ASP A 19 1.45 43.71 39.16
CA ASP A 19 2.12 44.05 40.42
C ASP A 19 2.11 42.79 41.30
N LEU A 20 3.19 42.01 41.25
CA LEU A 20 3.25 40.70 41.88
C LEU A 20 3.26 40.79 43.41
N THR A 21 3.79 41.88 43.96
CA THR A 21 3.75 42.12 45.42
C THR A 21 2.33 42.41 45.87
N ARG A 22 1.59 43.21 45.12
CA ARG A 22 0.18 43.46 45.42
C ARG A 22 -0.65 42.18 45.28
N GLU A 23 -0.49 41.43 44.19
CA GLU A 23 -1.23 40.17 43.99
C GLU A 23 -0.87 39.12 45.04
N ALA A 24 0.38 39.10 45.53
CA ALA A 24 0.76 38.24 46.66
C ALA A 24 0.05 38.67 47.96
N ALA A 25 -0.05 39.96 48.22
CA ALA A 25 -0.75 40.51 49.39
C ALA A 25 -2.26 40.26 49.33
N ASP A 26 -2.85 40.39 48.14
CA ASP A 26 -4.26 40.10 47.87
C ASP A 26 -4.55 38.58 47.83
N GLY A 27 -3.50 37.75 47.92
CA GLY A 27 -3.60 36.29 47.85
C GLY A 27 -4.01 35.78 46.46
N GLU A 28 -3.93 36.58 45.41
CA GLU A 28 -4.31 36.22 44.05
C GLU A 28 -3.18 35.52 43.28
N LEU A 29 -1.94 35.68 43.75
CA LEU A 29 -0.78 35.09 43.09
C LEU A 29 -0.79 33.54 43.22
N PRO A 30 -0.67 32.81 42.10
CA PRO A 30 -0.72 31.35 42.12
C PRO A 30 0.51 30.78 42.82
N ARG A 31 0.30 29.70 43.59
CA ARG A 31 1.42 28.93 44.16
C ARG A 31 2.06 28.10 43.06
N ALA A 32 3.37 27.92 43.16
CA ALA A 32 4.08 26.92 42.39
C ALA A 32 4.72 25.88 43.32
N PHE A 33 4.82 24.66 42.83
CA PHE A 33 5.13 23.48 43.63
C PHE A 33 6.46 22.89 43.19
N GLU A 34 7.19 22.31 44.15
CA GLU A 34 8.43 21.56 43.88
C GLU A 34 9.52 22.39 43.18
N ILE A 35 9.56 23.69 43.46
CA ILE A 35 10.50 24.65 42.88
C ILE A 35 11.32 25.37 43.96
N ASP A 36 11.32 24.85 45.19
CA ASP A 36 11.98 25.50 46.34
C ASP A 36 13.46 25.76 46.09
N GLU A 37 14.18 24.83 45.45
CA GLU A 37 15.58 25.01 45.06
C GLU A 37 15.77 26.15 44.03
N HIS A 38 14.87 26.27 43.05
CA HIS A 38 14.95 27.34 42.05
C HIS A 38 14.68 28.70 42.71
N VAL A 39 13.72 28.77 43.64
CA VAL A 39 13.41 29.98 44.40
C VAL A 39 14.59 30.38 45.28
N ALA A 40 15.22 29.41 45.96
CA ALA A 40 16.43 29.64 46.76
C ALA A 40 17.57 30.19 45.90
N HIS A 41 17.84 29.60 44.73
CA HIS A 41 18.87 30.11 43.80
C HIS A 41 18.59 31.53 43.31
N VAL A 42 17.34 31.87 43.00
CA VAL A 42 16.96 33.25 42.65
C VAL A 42 17.27 34.20 43.81
N ALA A 43 16.93 33.80 45.03
CA ALA A 43 17.20 34.55 46.25
C ALA A 43 18.73 34.78 46.45
N ASP A 44 19.52 33.73 46.35
CA ASP A 44 20.98 33.77 46.51
C ASP A 44 21.65 34.67 45.46
N MET A 45 21.20 34.60 44.20
CA MET A 45 21.70 35.46 43.13
C MET A 45 21.44 36.93 43.43
N LEU A 46 20.22 37.28 43.84
CA LEU A 46 19.87 38.65 44.22
C LEU A 46 20.67 39.11 45.45
N ALA A 47 20.85 38.26 46.46
CA ALA A 47 21.66 38.56 47.64
C ALA A 47 23.15 38.81 47.29
N SER A 48 23.68 38.09 46.29
CA SER A 48 25.05 38.28 45.79
C SER A 48 25.23 39.53 44.92
N GLY A 49 24.16 40.28 44.64
CA GLY A 49 24.19 41.47 43.79
C GLY A 49 24.17 41.17 42.28
N ARG A 50 23.85 39.93 41.88
CA ARG A 50 23.69 39.52 40.47
C ARG A 50 22.21 39.45 40.10
N CYS A 51 21.88 39.80 38.85
CA CYS A 51 20.52 39.75 38.34
C CYS A 51 20.22 38.34 37.80
N PRO A 52 19.29 37.56 38.40
CA PRO A 52 18.92 36.25 37.88
C PRO A 52 18.16 36.37 36.56
N VAL A 53 18.58 35.59 35.57
CA VAL A 53 17.91 35.44 34.27
C VAL A 53 17.50 33.99 34.09
N LEU A 54 16.20 33.74 34.19
CA LEU A 54 15.64 32.40 34.07
C LEU A 54 15.50 32.03 32.59
N ILE A 55 16.09 30.90 32.21
CA ILE A 55 16.10 30.43 30.82
C ILE A 55 15.50 29.04 30.72
N GLY A 56 14.78 28.78 29.63
CA GLY A 56 14.15 27.49 29.39
C GLY A 56 13.02 27.59 28.37
N GLU A 57 12.41 26.46 28.02
CA GLU A 57 11.32 26.40 27.05
C GLU A 57 10.02 27.03 27.53
N SER A 58 9.12 27.38 26.61
CA SER A 58 7.82 27.95 26.99
C SER A 58 6.95 26.92 27.72
N GLY A 59 6.54 27.24 28.95
CA GLY A 59 5.69 26.38 29.78
C GLY A 59 6.41 25.53 30.82
N CYS A 60 7.75 25.55 30.90
CA CYS A 60 8.52 24.81 31.91
C CYS A 60 8.40 25.35 33.35
N GLY A 61 7.81 26.54 33.53
CA GLY A 61 7.55 27.10 34.87
C GLY A 61 8.44 28.27 35.29
N LYS A 62 9.23 28.89 34.38
CA LYS A 62 10.05 30.08 34.68
C LYS A 62 9.29 31.17 35.45
N THR A 63 8.15 31.60 34.91
CA THR A 63 7.32 32.64 35.53
C THR A 63 6.76 32.19 36.88
N ALA A 64 6.46 30.90 37.01
CA ALA A 64 5.94 30.30 38.23
C ALA A 64 6.97 30.34 39.37
N VAL A 65 8.26 30.17 39.05
CA VAL A 65 9.36 30.38 40.02
C VAL A 65 9.37 31.80 40.56
N ILE A 66 9.20 32.80 39.69
CA ILE A 66 9.20 34.21 40.12
C ILE A 66 7.94 34.59 40.88
N HIS A 67 6.79 34.01 40.51
CA HIS A 67 5.54 34.18 41.27
C HIS A 67 5.69 33.60 42.68
N GLU A 68 6.23 32.39 42.82
CA GLU A 68 6.45 31.79 44.13
C GLU A 68 7.52 32.54 44.95
N PHE A 69 8.62 32.98 44.34
CA PHE A 69 9.59 33.87 44.97
C PHE A 69 8.91 35.14 45.52
N SER A 70 8.06 35.79 44.72
CA SER A 70 7.35 37.01 45.12
C SER A 70 6.40 36.75 46.29
N ARG A 71 5.72 35.60 46.28
CA ARG A 71 4.83 35.14 47.37
C ARG A 71 5.62 34.90 48.66
N GLN A 72 6.74 34.18 48.60
CA GLN A 72 7.59 33.88 49.75
C GLN A 72 8.29 35.12 50.30
N LEU A 73 8.68 36.06 49.43
CA LEU A 73 9.25 37.35 49.81
C LEU A 73 8.23 38.19 50.59
N HIS A 74 6.98 38.25 50.12
CA HIS A 74 5.90 38.95 50.82
C HIS A 74 5.54 38.27 52.16
N GLY A 75 5.38 36.95 52.15
CA GLY A 75 5.02 36.17 53.35
C GLY A 75 6.15 36.03 54.37
N GLY A 76 7.36 36.51 54.07
CA GLY A 76 8.51 36.46 54.96
C GLY A 76 9.09 35.06 55.17
N ALA A 77 8.85 34.14 54.23
CA ALA A 77 9.34 32.75 54.27
C ALA A 77 10.81 32.61 53.82
N LEU A 78 11.37 33.63 53.17
CA LEU A 78 12.77 33.66 52.73
C LEU A 78 13.73 34.07 53.87
N ASP A 79 14.97 33.60 53.79
CA ASP A 79 16.05 33.81 54.77
C ASP A 79 16.23 35.26 55.24
N ALA A 80 16.73 35.42 56.47
CA ALA A 80 16.95 36.72 57.10
C ALA A 80 17.90 37.64 56.30
N GLN A 81 18.80 37.08 55.48
CA GLN A 81 19.72 37.84 54.62
C GLN A 81 18.99 38.65 53.53
N LEU A 82 17.75 38.29 53.21
CA LEU A 82 16.92 38.95 52.19
C LEU A 82 15.97 39.99 52.80
N ALA A 83 16.09 40.30 54.09
CA ALA A 83 15.24 41.27 54.78
C ALA A 83 15.21 42.65 54.08
N GLY A 84 16.34 43.08 53.49
CA GLY A 84 16.44 44.33 52.73
C GLY A 84 15.69 44.33 51.39
N LEU A 85 15.28 43.18 50.89
CA LEU A 85 14.45 43.04 49.68
C LEU A 85 12.95 42.99 50.01
N ARG A 86 12.57 42.67 51.25
CA ARG A 86 11.15 42.52 51.66
C ARG A 86 10.34 43.81 51.53
N SER A 87 10.97 44.97 51.67
CA SER A 87 10.30 46.28 51.53
C SER A 87 10.12 46.70 50.07
N ARG A 88 10.63 45.91 49.10
CA ARG A 88 10.65 46.27 47.69
C ARG A 88 9.47 45.64 46.95
N ARG A 89 8.98 46.34 45.93
CA ARG A 89 7.86 45.89 45.09
C ARG A 89 8.37 45.16 43.85
N VAL A 90 7.92 43.93 43.65
CA VAL A 90 8.19 43.14 42.45
C VAL A 90 7.16 43.50 41.38
N LEU A 91 7.62 44.14 40.31
CA LEU A 91 6.78 44.61 39.21
C LEU A 91 7.09 43.85 37.92
N GLN A 92 6.09 43.21 37.32
CA GLN A 92 6.24 42.44 36.09
C GLN A 92 6.04 43.32 34.85
N PHE A 93 6.94 43.20 33.89
CA PHE A 93 6.93 43.87 32.60
C PHE A 93 7.08 42.83 31.49
N SER A 94 6.38 42.98 30.35
CA SER A 94 6.57 42.12 29.17
C SER A 94 6.99 42.96 27.97
N LEU A 95 8.15 42.61 27.39
CA LEU A 95 8.62 43.23 26.15
C LEU A 95 7.70 42.88 24.98
N GLU A 96 7.21 41.64 24.92
CA GLU A 96 6.31 41.17 23.85
C GLU A 96 4.99 41.95 23.85
N ARG A 97 4.33 42.07 25.01
CA ARG A 97 3.07 42.83 25.14
C ARG A 97 3.28 44.27 24.70
N ARG A 98 4.37 44.91 25.16
CA ARG A 98 4.63 46.31 24.82
C ARG A 98 4.90 46.49 23.34
N ALA A 99 5.68 45.61 22.73
CA ALA A 99 5.93 45.63 21.30
C ALA A 99 4.62 45.51 20.50
N ALA A 100 3.69 44.64 20.92
CA ALA A 100 2.40 44.45 20.27
C ALA A 100 1.49 45.70 20.32
N GLU A 101 1.65 46.57 21.32
CA GLU A 101 0.89 47.82 21.47
C GLU A 101 1.44 48.97 20.60
N LEU A 102 2.67 48.87 20.13
CA LEU A 102 3.34 49.92 19.36
C LEU A 102 3.02 49.82 17.87
N LYS A 103 2.88 50.98 17.20
CA LYS A 103 2.62 51.03 15.76
C LYS A 103 3.83 50.64 14.92
N LYS A 104 5.03 51.02 15.39
CA LYS A 104 6.32 50.72 14.74
C LYS A 104 7.30 50.21 15.81
N PRO A 105 7.18 48.95 16.23
CA PRO A 105 7.95 48.42 17.35
C PRO A 105 9.47 48.55 17.14
N SER A 106 9.96 48.30 15.92
CA SER A 106 11.38 48.42 15.55
C SER A 106 11.99 49.78 15.92
N ASP A 107 11.27 50.86 15.65
CA ASP A 107 11.79 52.22 15.80
C ASP A 107 11.48 52.79 17.19
N GLN A 108 10.40 52.30 17.81
CA GLN A 108 9.82 52.88 19.03
C GLN A 108 10.30 52.19 20.31
N MET A 109 10.69 50.91 20.25
CA MET A 109 11.09 50.14 21.43
C MET A 109 12.34 50.73 22.12
N GLY A 110 13.37 51.11 21.36
CA GLY A 110 14.61 51.71 21.89
C GLY A 110 14.37 52.94 22.78
N PRO A 111 13.75 54.02 22.24
CA PRO A 111 13.43 55.21 23.01
C PRO A 111 12.53 54.93 24.22
N GLU A 112 11.52 54.07 24.05
CA GLU A 112 10.56 53.73 25.10
C GLU A 112 11.19 52.94 26.26
N PHE A 113 12.04 51.96 25.93
CA PHE A 113 12.75 51.13 26.92
C PHE A 113 13.81 51.94 27.67
N LYS A 114 14.46 52.91 27.00
CA LYS A 114 15.37 53.85 27.65
C LYS A 114 14.66 54.71 28.70
N LEU A 115 13.48 55.25 28.38
CA LEU A 115 12.66 56.00 29.33
C LEU A 115 12.26 55.15 30.54
N LEU A 116 11.88 53.88 30.30
CA LEU A 116 11.58 52.94 31.38
C LEU A 116 12.83 52.68 32.24
N SER A 117 13.97 52.42 31.61
CA SER A 117 15.24 52.14 32.31
C SER A 117 15.66 53.29 33.21
N ASP A 118 15.57 54.53 32.72
CA ASP A 118 15.88 55.72 33.52
C ASP A 118 14.87 55.94 34.65
N ALA A 119 13.58 55.63 34.43
CA ALA A 119 12.56 55.71 35.47
C ALA A 119 12.77 54.66 36.58
N LEU A 120 13.11 53.42 36.20
CA LEU A 120 13.40 52.32 37.13
C LEU A 120 14.70 52.56 37.92
N ALA A 121 15.76 53.02 37.25
CA ALA A 121 17.02 53.36 37.92
C ALA A 121 16.83 54.51 38.93
N ALA A 122 15.97 55.48 38.62
CA ALA A 122 15.65 56.58 39.52
C ALA A 122 14.71 56.19 40.68
N ALA A 123 14.01 55.06 40.59
CA ALA A 123 13.18 54.52 41.67
C ALA A 123 14.01 53.87 42.80
N GLY A 124 15.35 53.87 42.70
CA GLY A 124 16.22 53.81 43.87
C GLY A 124 16.19 52.52 44.69
N GLY A 125 15.90 51.38 44.06
CA GLY A 125 15.86 50.08 44.75
C GLY A 125 14.53 49.78 45.45
N ASP A 126 13.53 50.67 45.42
CA ASP A 126 12.18 50.40 45.94
C ASP A 126 11.42 49.35 45.11
N VAL A 127 11.89 49.10 43.89
CA VAL A 127 11.27 48.22 42.90
C VAL A 127 12.28 47.16 42.45
N ILE A 128 11.82 45.91 42.37
CA ILE A 128 12.49 44.81 41.68
C ILE A 128 11.75 44.60 40.35
N PRO A 129 12.23 45.17 39.23
CA PRO A 129 11.67 44.87 37.93
C PRO A 129 11.88 43.41 37.55
N PHE A 130 10.80 42.76 37.15
CA PHE A 130 10.79 41.44 36.52
C PHE A 130 10.44 41.59 35.04
N PHE A 131 11.39 41.33 34.15
CA PHE A 131 11.18 41.39 32.71
C PHE A 131 10.92 40.01 32.11
N ARG A 132 9.74 39.82 31.51
CA ARG A 132 9.50 38.69 30.62
C ARG A 132 9.98 38.98 29.21
N ASP A 133 10.29 37.90 28.51
CA ASP A 133 10.60 37.92 27.08
C ASP A 133 11.92 38.64 26.77
N ILE A 134 12.92 38.51 27.64
CA ILE A 134 14.21 39.23 27.52
C ILE A 134 14.99 38.85 26.26
N HIS A 135 14.72 37.69 25.68
CA HIS A 135 15.25 37.27 24.39
C HIS A 135 14.88 38.20 23.22
N LEU A 136 13.88 39.07 23.38
CA LEU A 136 13.51 40.08 22.37
C LEU A 136 14.42 41.31 22.40
N VAL A 137 15.28 41.46 23.40
CA VAL A 137 16.19 42.60 23.56
C VAL A 137 17.09 42.76 22.36
N ALA A 138 17.69 41.66 21.87
CA ALA A 138 18.57 41.70 20.71
C ALA A 138 17.85 42.12 19.43
N GLY A 139 16.63 41.59 19.20
CA GLY A 139 15.82 41.95 18.04
C GLY A 139 15.41 43.43 17.97
N PHE A 140 15.44 44.14 19.10
CA PHE A 140 15.14 45.57 19.18
C PHE A 140 16.37 46.46 19.46
N GLY A 141 17.58 45.89 19.52
CA GLY A 141 18.81 46.63 19.80
C GLY A 141 18.83 47.29 21.19
N LEU A 142 18.35 46.59 22.22
CA LEU A 142 18.16 47.11 23.58
C LEU A 142 19.29 46.72 24.57
N GLU A 143 20.31 45.99 24.12
CA GLU A 143 21.35 45.37 24.93
C GLU A 143 22.10 46.40 25.78
N ALA A 144 22.54 47.51 25.18
CA ALA A 144 23.24 48.57 25.88
C ALA A 144 22.37 49.23 26.96
N ALA A 145 21.07 49.39 26.70
CA ALA A 145 20.14 49.94 27.68
C ALA A 145 19.89 48.96 28.82
N LEU A 146 19.74 47.68 28.52
CA LEU A 146 19.58 46.60 29.49
C LEU A 146 20.80 46.46 30.39
N LEU A 147 22.01 46.40 29.81
CA LEU A 147 23.27 46.34 30.54
C LEU A 147 23.41 47.55 31.47
N SER A 148 23.08 48.76 30.99
CA SER A 148 23.10 49.96 31.81
C SER A 148 22.13 49.87 32.99
N LEU A 149 20.92 49.35 32.77
CA LEU A 149 19.91 49.17 33.80
C LEU A 149 20.37 48.14 34.85
N MET A 150 20.80 46.95 34.42
CA MET A 150 21.28 45.87 35.29
C MET A 150 22.48 46.32 36.14
N THR A 151 23.43 47.05 35.53
CA THR A 151 24.59 47.60 36.23
C THR A 151 24.20 48.63 37.30
N ARG A 152 23.20 49.47 37.03
CA ARG A 152 22.70 50.47 38.00
C ARG A 152 21.91 49.82 39.14
N LEU A 153 21.16 48.75 38.87
CA LEU A 153 20.31 48.07 39.85
C LEU A 153 21.03 47.02 40.71
N ARG A 154 22.22 46.55 40.31
CA ARG A 154 23.12 45.65 41.08
C ARG A 154 22.40 44.54 41.85
N GLY A 155 21.77 43.61 41.12
CA GLY A 155 21.08 42.47 41.74
C GLY A 155 19.66 42.79 42.25
N SER A 156 19.04 43.82 41.69
CA SER A 156 17.65 44.18 41.97
C SER A 156 16.78 44.07 40.72
N LEU A 157 17.07 43.11 39.83
CA LEU A 157 16.32 42.88 38.59
C LEU A 157 16.26 41.38 38.33
N ILE A 158 15.10 40.92 37.88
CA ILE A 158 14.87 39.53 37.45
C ILE A 158 14.46 39.56 35.99
N ALA A 159 14.89 38.58 35.21
CA ALA A 159 14.39 38.42 33.84
C ALA A 159 14.10 36.95 33.50
N GLU A 160 13.27 36.72 32.49
CA GLU A 160 13.09 35.40 31.89
C GLU A 160 13.12 35.44 30.36
N GLY A 161 13.54 34.34 29.74
CA GLY A 161 13.55 34.19 28.28
C GLY A 161 13.69 32.75 27.79
N LEU A 162 13.72 32.60 26.47
CA LEU A 162 13.93 31.30 25.82
C LEU A 162 15.42 30.98 25.78
N SER A 163 15.80 29.77 26.22
CA SER A 163 17.22 29.37 26.38
C SER A 163 18.10 29.68 25.17
N PRO A 164 17.82 29.20 23.96
CA PRO A 164 18.73 29.38 22.83
C PRO A 164 18.97 30.85 22.46
N ARG A 165 17.96 31.70 22.67
CA ARG A 165 18.02 33.13 22.30
C ARG A 165 18.73 33.96 23.38
N VAL A 166 18.53 33.64 24.65
CA VAL A 166 19.22 34.32 25.75
C VAL A 166 20.69 33.91 25.78
N GLU A 167 21.01 32.64 25.55
CA GLU A 167 22.39 32.16 25.47
C GLU A 167 23.15 32.86 24.34
N MET A 168 22.56 32.94 23.13
CA MET A 168 23.12 33.71 22.01
C MET A 168 23.33 35.20 22.35
N MET A 169 22.37 35.82 23.06
CA MET A 169 22.53 37.21 23.53
C MET A 169 23.71 37.38 24.49
N PHE A 170 23.99 36.40 25.35
CA PHE A 170 25.14 36.40 26.25
C PHE A 170 26.46 36.17 25.49
N GLU A 171 26.46 35.34 24.45
CA GLU A 171 27.62 35.15 23.56
C GLU A 171 27.97 36.43 22.79
N GLU A 172 26.96 37.16 22.31
CA GLU A 172 27.14 38.42 21.58
C GLU A 172 27.49 39.61 22.49
N SER A 173 27.12 39.56 23.77
CA SER A 173 27.38 40.61 24.78
C SER A 173 27.93 40.02 26.10
N PRO A 174 29.20 39.58 26.13
CA PRO A 174 29.81 38.92 27.30
C PRO A 174 29.81 39.80 28.57
N GLU A 175 29.71 41.12 28.45
CA GLU A 175 29.66 42.03 29.59
C GLU A 175 28.45 41.80 30.50
N LEU A 176 27.38 41.17 30.00
CA LEU A 176 26.19 40.81 30.77
C LEU A 176 26.52 39.79 31.88
N GLU A 177 27.54 38.95 31.71
CA GLU A 177 27.98 37.97 32.72
C GLU A 177 28.51 38.65 34.00
N SER A 178 28.95 39.91 33.89
CA SER A 178 29.46 40.65 35.05
C SER A 178 28.37 41.08 36.03
N CYS A 179 27.12 41.20 35.57
CA CYS A 179 26.00 41.71 36.38
C CYS A 179 24.81 40.74 36.46
N CYS A 180 24.81 39.65 35.69
CA CYS A 180 23.73 38.68 35.62
C CYS A 180 24.21 37.24 35.86
N ALA A 181 23.29 36.35 36.19
CA ALA A 181 23.53 34.92 36.25
C ALA A 181 22.36 34.16 35.57
N LEU A 182 22.70 33.17 34.75
CA LEU A 182 21.71 32.31 34.09
C LEU A 182 21.24 31.22 35.05
N LEU A 183 19.92 31.06 35.17
CA LEU A 183 19.29 29.95 35.89
C LEU A 183 18.43 29.15 34.91
N ARG A 184 18.84 27.92 34.58
CA ARG A 184 18.10 27.06 33.67
C ARG A 184 16.94 26.38 34.39
N VAL A 185 15.74 26.49 33.83
CA VAL A 185 14.53 25.81 34.30
C VAL A 185 14.13 24.78 33.25
N GLU A 186 14.33 23.51 33.59
CA GLU A 186 14.07 22.38 32.70
C GLU A 186 12.62 21.88 32.83
N GLU A 187 12.14 21.14 31.83
CA GLU A 187 10.85 20.46 31.93
C GLU A 187 10.93 19.38 33.02
N PRO A 188 10.00 19.36 34.00
CA PRO A 188 10.03 18.40 35.10
C PRO A 188 9.92 16.96 34.61
N SER A 189 10.67 16.06 35.25
CA SER A 189 10.59 14.61 34.99
C SER A 189 9.20 14.05 35.32
N PRO A 190 8.80 12.88 34.78
CA PRO A 190 7.47 12.30 35.05
C PRO A 190 7.15 12.15 36.55
N ARG A 191 8.10 11.66 37.37
CA ARG A 191 7.92 11.54 38.83
C ARG A 191 7.79 12.90 39.52
N HIS A 192 8.53 13.89 39.05
CA HIS A 192 8.42 15.25 39.56
C HIS A 192 7.05 15.85 39.18
N MET A 193 6.57 15.58 37.97
CA MET A 193 5.23 15.97 37.53
C MET A 193 4.13 15.39 38.40
N GLU A 194 4.18 14.10 38.76
CA GLU A 194 3.19 13.48 39.65
C GLU A 194 3.07 14.23 41.00
N ARG A 195 4.21 14.65 41.58
CA ARG A 195 4.22 15.46 42.82
C ARG A 195 3.63 16.86 42.60
N ILE A 196 4.01 17.54 41.52
CA ILE A 196 3.46 18.86 41.15
C ILE A 196 1.94 18.77 40.98
N LEU A 197 1.44 17.77 40.26
CA LEU A 197 0.01 17.59 40.00
C LEU A 197 -0.77 17.29 41.28
N SER A 198 -0.22 16.44 42.15
CA SER A 198 -0.83 16.11 43.44
C SER A 198 -0.94 17.34 44.34
N ALA A 199 0.14 18.12 44.45
CA ALA A 199 0.16 19.34 45.24
C ALA A 199 -0.76 20.42 44.68
N TRP A 200 -0.80 20.57 43.35
CA TRP A 200 -1.72 21.47 42.67
C TRP A 200 -3.18 21.08 42.89
N ALA A 201 -3.52 19.78 42.78
CA ALA A 201 -4.87 19.30 43.00
C ALA A 201 -5.34 19.51 44.44
N ALA A 202 -4.46 19.31 45.43
CA ALA A 202 -4.74 19.61 46.83
C ALA A 202 -5.03 21.11 47.04
N GLU A 203 -4.27 22.00 46.39
CA GLU A 203 -4.54 23.44 46.43
C GLU A 203 -5.88 23.81 45.76
N GLN A 204 -6.23 23.20 44.62
CA GLN A 204 -7.53 23.47 43.98
C GLN A 204 -8.71 23.04 44.86
N ALA A 205 -8.55 21.94 45.60
CA ALA A 205 -9.55 21.48 46.56
C ALA A 205 -9.72 22.48 47.71
N GLU A 206 -8.63 23.00 48.26
CA GLU A 206 -8.64 23.97 49.36
C GLU A 206 -9.17 25.34 48.91
N ARG A 207 -8.68 25.89 47.79
CA ARG A 207 -8.95 27.27 47.38
C ARG A 207 -10.23 27.43 46.57
N ARG A 208 -10.61 26.42 45.80
CA ARG A 208 -11.75 26.47 44.86
C ARG A 208 -12.80 25.40 45.11
N GLY A 209 -12.62 24.55 46.14
CA GLY A 209 -13.52 23.43 46.40
C GLY A 209 -13.51 22.35 45.31
N LYS A 210 -12.57 22.41 44.36
CA LYS A 210 -12.56 21.52 43.18
C LYS A 210 -11.56 20.38 43.36
N THR A 211 -12.06 19.16 43.39
CA THR A 211 -11.26 17.94 43.58
C THR A 211 -11.02 17.20 42.26
N PHE A 212 -9.92 16.45 42.22
CA PHE A 212 -9.49 15.63 41.09
C PHE A 212 -9.14 14.23 41.60
N THR A 213 -9.47 13.18 40.84
CA THR A 213 -9.05 11.81 41.18
C THR A 213 -7.62 11.56 40.71
N ASP A 214 -6.89 10.65 41.37
CA ASP A 214 -5.51 10.30 40.98
C ASP A 214 -5.42 9.83 39.52
N ASP A 215 -6.39 9.01 39.09
CA ASP A 215 -6.49 8.56 37.69
C ASP A 215 -6.69 9.73 36.70
N ALA A 216 -7.33 10.83 37.11
CA ALA A 216 -7.51 12.01 36.26
C ALA A 216 -6.18 12.76 36.08
N LEU A 217 -5.38 12.86 37.14
CA LEU A 217 -4.04 13.46 37.09
C LEU A 217 -3.12 12.64 36.19
N GLY A 218 -3.11 11.32 36.37
CA GLY A 218 -2.35 10.38 35.55
C GLY A 218 -2.74 10.44 34.08
N GLU A 219 -4.03 10.39 33.76
CA GLU A 219 -4.53 10.46 32.37
C GLU A 219 -4.23 11.82 31.73
N ALA A 220 -4.37 12.93 32.46
CA ALA A 220 -4.04 14.25 31.94
C ALA A 220 -2.55 14.37 31.60
N LEU A 221 -1.67 13.81 32.44
CA LEU A 221 -0.23 13.77 32.18
C LEU A 221 0.09 12.91 30.95
N ASP A 222 -0.46 11.70 30.88
CA ASP A 222 -0.26 10.76 29.75
C ASP A 222 -0.68 11.38 28.42
N LEU A 223 -1.91 11.91 28.33
CA LEU A 223 -2.40 12.55 27.11
C LEU A 223 -1.59 13.79 26.72
N SER A 224 -1.15 14.57 27.70
CA SER A 224 -0.34 15.76 27.45
C SER A 224 1.05 15.42 26.92
N VAL A 225 1.68 14.37 27.45
CA VAL A 225 3.00 13.91 26.98
C VAL A 225 2.90 13.27 25.60
N ARG A 226 1.89 12.42 25.38
CA ARG A 226 1.73 11.66 24.12
C ARG A 226 1.28 12.52 22.94
N PHE A 227 0.42 13.50 23.18
CA PHE A 227 -0.24 14.23 22.09
C PHE A 227 0.10 15.73 22.05
N LEU A 228 0.46 16.38 23.17
CA LEU A 228 0.71 17.82 23.23
C LEU A 228 2.21 18.16 23.22
N THR A 229 2.93 17.65 22.20
CA THR A 229 4.40 17.72 22.13
C THR A 229 4.99 19.09 21.80
N ARG A 230 4.15 20.10 21.51
CA ARG A 230 4.59 21.48 21.23
C ARG A 230 4.61 22.39 22.46
N GLY A 231 4.17 21.90 23.60
CA GLY A 231 4.27 22.61 24.87
C GLY A 231 5.10 21.82 25.87
N CYS A 232 5.59 22.50 26.91
CA CYS A 232 6.26 21.87 28.04
C CYS A 232 5.30 21.68 29.22
N CYS A 233 5.55 20.61 29.97
CA CYS A 233 5.08 20.46 31.34
C CYS A 233 5.78 21.49 32.24
N PRO A 234 5.14 21.93 33.35
CA PRO A 234 3.82 21.50 33.82
C PRO A 234 2.63 22.14 33.10
N ARG A 235 2.84 23.25 32.37
CA ARG A 235 1.75 24.09 31.84
C ARG A 235 0.72 23.33 31.01
N LYS A 236 1.14 22.56 30.00
CA LYS A 236 0.19 21.85 29.10
C LYS A 236 -0.76 20.91 29.85
N THR A 237 -0.27 20.26 30.92
CA THR A 237 -1.04 19.31 31.72
C THR A 237 -1.99 20.04 32.67
N LEU A 238 -1.51 21.07 33.34
CA LEU A 238 -2.33 21.92 34.22
C LEU A 238 -3.43 22.65 33.44
N ASP A 239 -3.14 23.10 32.23
CA ASP A 239 -4.12 23.70 31.32
C ASP A 239 -5.21 22.69 30.94
N LEU A 240 -4.85 21.44 30.64
CA LEU A 240 -5.82 20.38 30.35
C LEU A 240 -6.73 20.08 31.55
N LEU A 241 -6.14 19.94 32.75
CA LEU A 241 -6.87 19.72 34.00
C LEU A 241 -7.84 20.88 34.31
N SER A 242 -7.33 22.11 34.24
CA SER A 242 -8.12 23.32 34.50
C SER A 242 -9.27 23.47 33.50
N GLN A 243 -9.00 23.19 32.23
CA GLN A 243 -10.03 23.20 31.20
C GLN A 243 -11.09 22.11 31.42
N ALA A 244 -10.70 20.91 31.84
CA ALA A 244 -11.68 19.86 32.15
C ALA A 244 -12.53 20.24 33.36
N ALA A 245 -11.91 20.76 34.42
CA ALA A 245 -12.60 21.22 35.62
C ALA A 245 -13.69 22.26 35.32
N GLY A 246 -13.46 23.17 34.37
CA GLY A 246 -14.42 24.21 33.98
C GLY A 246 -15.74 23.70 33.36
N PHE A 247 -15.81 22.44 32.92
CA PHE A 247 -17.05 21.84 32.38
C PHE A 247 -17.70 20.83 33.33
N VAL A 248 -17.05 20.53 34.46
CA VAL A 248 -17.55 19.60 35.47
C VAL A 248 -18.20 20.40 36.58
N ARG A 249 -19.45 20.05 36.95
CA ARG A 249 -20.18 20.68 38.05
C ARG A 249 -19.32 20.80 39.31
N GLU A 250 -19.44 21.89 40.05
CA GLU A 250 -18.57 22.19 41.21
C GLU A 250 -18.55 21.07 42.26
N ASP A 251 -19.69 20.42 42.49
CA ASP A 251 -19.90 19.35 43.47
C ASP A 251 -19.29 17.99 43.07
N LYS A 252 -18.92 17.81 41.80
CA LYS A 252 -18.38 16.54 41.29
C LYS A 252 -16.85 16.62 41.16
N PRO A 253 -16.10 15.64 41.70
CA PRO A 253 -14.67 15.51 41.41
C PRO A 253 -14.46 15.31 39.91
N VAL A 254 -13.38 15.89 39.38
CA VAL A 254 -12.96 15.64 37.99
C VAL A 254 -12.34 14.24 37.94
N ASP A 255 -12.93 13.37 37.12
CA ASP A 255 -12.45 12.00 36.92
C ASP A 255 -11.73 11.82 35.58
N LYS A 256 -11.12 10.65 35.38
CA LYS A 256 -10.45 10.26 34.14
C LYS A 256 -11.33 10.46 32.90
N SER A 257 -12.62 10.13 32.99
CA SER A 257 -13.55 10.22 31.86
C SER A 257 -13.81 11.67 31.44
N ASP A 258 -13.82 12.60 32.40
CA ASP A 258 -13.95 14.04 32.16
C ASP A 258 -12.71 14.57 31.39
N ILE A 259 -11.50 14.12 31.75
CA ILE A 259 -10.26 14.46 31.04
C ILE A 259 -10.30 13.96 29.59
N VAL A 260 -10.62 12.68 29.40
CA VAL A 260 -10.73 12.05 28.09
C VAL A 260 -11.77 12.76 27.23
N GLU A 261 -12.95 13.06 27.76
CA GLU A 261 -14.01 13.73 27.02
C GLU A 261 -13.62 15.17 26.67
N ARG A 262 -12.96 15.89 27.59
CA ARG A 262 -12.42 17.23 27.30
C ARG A 262 -11.40 17.18 26.17
N PHE A 263 -10.45 16.25 26.25
CA PHE A 263 -9.41 16.08 25.24
C PHE A 263 -10.02 15.72 23.88
N ARG A 264 -10.92 14.74 23.86
CA ARG A 264 -11.68 14.31 22.68
C ARG A 264 -12.43 15.47 22.03
N ARG A 265 -13.17 16.28 22.79
CA ARG A 265 -13.94 17.40 22.22
C ARG A 265 -13.05 18.50 21.66
N TYR A 266 -12.02 18.87 22.41
CA TYR A 266 -11.16 19.99 22.06
C TYR A 266 -10.26 19.65 20.85
N TYR A 267 -9.61 18.48 20.87
CA TYR A 267 -8.70 18.06 19.80
C TYR A 267 -9.36 17.18 18.72
N ARG A 268 -10.61 16.75 18.94
CA ARG A 268 -11.41 15.93 18.01
C ARG A 268 -10.68 14.64 17.61
N VAL A 269 -10.21 13.89 18.62
CA VAL A 269 -9.56 12.57 18.48
C VAL A 269 -10.52 11.51 19.04
N PRO A 270 -10.58 10.26 18.54
CA PRO A 270 -11.62 9.33 18.94
C PRO A 270 -11.32 8.79 20.32
N ARG A 271 -12.35 8.72 21.17
CA ARG A 271 -12.23 8.16 22.53
C ARG A 271 -11.54 6.80 22.50
N ALA A 272 -11.91 5.93 21.56
CA ALA A 272 -11.36 4.58 21.45
C ALA A 272 -9.84 4.53 21.23
N VAL A 273 -9.20 5.62 20.77
CA VAL A 273 -7.74 5.70 20.55
C VAL A 273 -7.01 6.26 21.77
N ILE A 274 -7.61 7.25 22.44
CA ILE A 274 -6.95 7.98 23.54
C ILE A 274 -7.24 7.38 24.92
N ASP A 275 -8.45 6.89 25.15
CA ASP A 275 -8.91 6.36 26.45
C ASP A 275 -8.31 4.98 26.67
N SER A 276 -7.41 4.81 27.63
CA SER A 276 -6.75 3.52 27.89
C SER A 276 -7.73 2.38 28.23
N ASP A 277 -8.92 2.67 28.80
CA ASP A 277 -9.88 1.64 29.23
C ASP A 277 -10.84 1.22 28.11
N ALA A 278 -10.97 2.04 27.05
CA ALA A 278 -11.88 1.74 25.96
C ALA A 278 -11.36 0.57 25.11
N ALA A 279 -12.13 -0.50 24.96
CA ALA A 279 -11.76 -1.59 24.06
C ALA A 279 -11.66 -1.10 22.60
N LEU A 280 -10.64 -1.57 21.88
CA LEU A 280 -10.44 -1.27 20.46
C LEU A 280 -10.23 -2.58 19.69
N ASP A 281 -11.24 -2.97 18.91
CA ASP A 281 -11.16 -4.17 18.08
C ASP A 281 -10.41 -3.86 16.77
N LEU A 282 -9.12 -4.20 16.75
CA LEU A 282 -8.26 -4.01 15.59
C LEU A 282 -8.70 -4.86 14.38
N SER A 283 -9.26 -6.05 14.62
CA SER A 283 -9.74 -6.94 13.55
C SER A 283 -10.96 -6.36 12.85
N ARG A 284 -11.86 -5.70 13.59
CA ARG A 284 -12.99 -4.97 13.01
C ARG A 284 -12.55 -3.75 12.20
N ILE A 285 -11.54 -3.02 12.67
CA ILE A 285 -10.98 -1.88 11.91
C ILE A 285 -10.32 -2.38 10.63
N GLU A 286 -9.54 -3.45 10.70
CA GLU A 286 -8.91 -4.08 9.54
C GLU A 286 -9.96 -4.56 8.52
N ALA A 287 -11.06 -5.17 8.99
CA ALA A 287 -12.16 -5.58 8.12
C ALA A 287 -12.88 -4.40 7.46
N ASP A 288 -13.16 -3.32 8.22
CA ASP A 288 -13.77 -2.10 7.68
C ASP A 288 -12.85 -1.45 6.63
N PHE A 289 -11.56 -1.32 6.92
CA PHE A 289 -10.59 -0.73 6.00
C PHE A 289 -10.38 -1.61 4.76
N SER A 290 -10.28 -2.93 4.92
CA SER A 290 -10.16 -3.88 3.80
C SER A 290 -11.41 -3.90 2.94
N SER A 291 -12.59 -3.68 3.55
CA SER A 291 -13.81 -3.50 2.78
C SER A 291 -13.73 -2.27 1.88
N LYS A 292 -13.07 -1.18 2.30
CA LYS A 292 -13.01 0.09 1.55
C LYS A 292 -11.78 0.20 0.62
N VAL A 293 -10.67 -0.45 0.96
CA VAL A 293 -9.42 -0.49 0.17
C VAL A 293 -9.17 -1.93 -0.30
N LEU A 294 -9.55 -2.20 -1.54
CA LEU A 294 -9.48 -3.56 -2.11
C LEU A 294 -8.07 -3.93 -2.57
N GLY A 295 -7.69 -5.19 -2.36
CA GLY A 295 -6.41 -5.75 -2.82
C GLY A 295 -5.16 -5.26 -2.07
N GLN A 296 -5.29 -4.46 -1.00
CA GLN A 296 -4.16 -3.84 -0.29
C GLN A 296 -4.06 -4.26 1.19
N SER A 297 -4.22 -5.56 1.48
CA SER A 297 -4.32 -6.06 2.85
C SER A 297 -3.04 -5.86 3.69
N GLU A 298 -1.86 -5.82 3.08
CA GLU A 298 -0.62 -5.47 3.79
C GLU A 298 -0.63 -4.00 4.24
N ALA A 299 -1.05 -3.09 3.36
CA ALA A 299 -1.12 -1.67 3.65
C ALA A 299 -2.13 -1.36 4.77
N VAL A 300 -3.29 -2.01 4.72
CA VAL A 300 -4.30 -1.89 5.79
C VAL A 300 -3.73 -2.38 7.13
N ARG A 301 -3.10 -3.56 7.17
CA ARG A 301 -2.48 -4.09 8.39
C ARG A 301 -1.39 -3.17 8.95
N ALA A 302 -0.55 -2.59 8.09
CA ALA A 302 0.50 -1.66 8.50
C ALA A 302 -0.08 -0.44 9.24
N VAL A 303 -1.15 0.15 8.71
CA VAL A 303 -1.84 1.30 9.32
C VAL A 303 -2.54 0.91 10.62
N VAL A 304 -3.25 -0.23 10.65
CA VAL A 304 -3.94 -0.72 11.85
C VAL A 304 -2.96 -1.00 12.99
N ARG A 305 -1.76 -1.52 12.69
CA ARG A 305 -0.70 -1.71 13.70
C ARG A 305 -0.28 -0.41 14.37
N VAL A 306 -0.22 0.70 13.64
CA VAL A 306 0.11 2.01 14.23
C VAL A 306 -0.99 2.50 15.14
N VAL A 307 -2.25 2.33 14.74
CA VAL A 307 -3.38 2.64 15.63
C VAL A 307 -3.28 1.82 16.93
N GLY A 308 -2.95 0.53 16.83
CA GLY A 308 -2.71 -0.34 17.99
C GLY A 308 -1.55 0.15 18.87
N ARG A 309 -0.42 0.55 18.29
CA ARG A 309 0.75 1.06 19.01
C ARG A 309 0.48 2.40 19.71
N ILE A 310 -0.27 3.30 19.04
CA ILE A 310 -0.73 4.54 19.67
C ILE A 310 -1.62 4.16 20.84
N LYS A 311 -2.63 3.31 20.64
CA LYS A 311 -3.58 2.89 21.66
C LYS A 311 -2.90 2.26 22.89
N SER A 312 -1.90 1.41 22.69
CA SER A 312 -1.19 0.73 23.78
C SER A 312 -0.17 1.61 24.51
N GLY A 313 0.05 2.85 24.07
CA GLY A 313 1.06 3.73 24.64
C GLY A 313 2.51 3.30 24.38
N LEU A 314 2.76 2.38 23.43
CA LEU A 314 4.09 1.82 23.15
C LEU A 314 4.83 2.56 22.02
N ALA A 315 4.38 3.77 21.65
CA ALA A 315 5.07 4.57 20.65
C ALA A 315 6.28 5.31 21.26
N ASP A 316 7.39 5.41 20.51
CA ASP A 316 8.54 6.23 20.93
C ASP A 316 8.13 7.70 20.90
N SER A 317 8.20 8.37 22.05
CA SER A 317 7.83 9.78 22.22
C SER A 317 8.77 10.75 21.50
N ARG A 318 9.94 10.29 21.04
CA ARG A 318 10.93 11.11 20.33
C ARG A 318 10.71 11.15 18.82
N ARG A 319 9.93 10.22 18.26
CA ARG A 319 9.69 10.09 16.81
C ARG A 319 8.22 10.32 16.47
N PRO A 320 7.87 10.56 15.20
CA PRO A 320 6.48 10.49 14.76
C PRO A 320 5.86 9.12 15.10
N PHE A 321 4.56 9.06 15.38
CA PHE A 321 3.85 7.82 15.71
C PHE A 321 3.96 6.73 14.64
N GLY A 322 4.20 7.12 13.38
CA GLY A 322 4.58 6.21 12.31
C GLY A 322 4.96 6.98 11.06
N VAL A 323 6.02 6.55 10.38
CA VAL A 323 6.51 7.14 9.13
C VAL A 323 6.49 6.06 8.03
N PHE A 324 5.62 6.24 7.03
CA PHE A 324 5.38 5.28 5.97
C PHE A 324 5.78 5.79 4.60
N LEU A 325 6.30 4.89 3.76
CA LEU A 325 6.40 5.11 2.32
C LEU A 325 5.43 4.17 1.60
N PHE A 326 4.35 4.70 1.05
CA PHE A 326 3.40 3.97 0.22
C PHE A 326 3.86 4.00 -1.23
N ALA A 327 4.40 2.89 -1.74
CA ALA A 327 4.95 2.80 -3.09
C ALA A 327 4.05 1.94 -3.99
N GLY A 328 3.76 2.39 -5.20
CA GLY A 328 2.98 1.60 -6.18
C GLY A 328 2.37 2.43 -7.31
N PRO A 329 1.57 1.83 -8.22
CA PRO A 329 0.96 2.54 -9.36
C PRO A 329 -0.01 3.66 -8.93
N THR A 330 -0.36 4.56 -9.84
CA THR A 330 -1.39 5.57 -9.53
C THR A 330 -2.78 4.92 -9.44
N GLY A 331 -3.67 5.49 -8.63
CA GLY A 331 -5.07 5.05 -8.59
C GLY A 331 -5.37 3.71 -7.89
N VAL A 332 -4.40 3.10 -7.21
CA VAL A 332 -4.56 1.82 -6.46
C VAL A 332 -5.02 1.97 -5.01
N GLY A 333 -5.07 3.19 -4.48
CA GLY A 333 -5.62 3.47 -3.13
C GLY A 333 -4.67 4.07 -2.09
N LYS A 334 -3.42 4.42 -2.45
CA LYS A 334 -2.43 5.03 -1.53
C LYS A 334 -2.99 6.21 -0.71
N THR A 335 -3.44 7.26 -1.41
CA THR A 335 -4.07 8.44 -0.81
C THR A 335 -5.40 8.10 -0.13
N HIS A 336 -6.13 7.11 -0.63
CA HIS A 336 -7.44 6.74 -0.09
C HIS A 336 -7.31 6.10 1.30
N LEU A 337 -6.30 5.24 1.52
CA LEU A 337 -6.02 4.66 2.82
C LEU A 337 -5.63 5.73 3.86
N ALA A 338 -4.82 6.72 3.47
CA ALA A 338 -4.48 7.86 4.34
C ALA A 338 -5.72 8.69 4.72
N GLN A 339 -6.65 8.88 3.78
CA GLN A 339 -7.93 9.54 4.05
C GLN A 339 -8.82 8.73 4.99
N LEU A 340 -8.89 7.41 4.84
CA LEU A 340 -9.67 6.54 5.73
C LEU A 340 -9.09 6.52 7.14
N LEU A 341 -7.76 6.47 7.29
CA LEU A 341 -7.10 6.63 8.58
C LEU A 341 -7.46 7.98 9.22
N THR A 342 -7.42 9.06 8.44
CA THR A 342 -7.80 10.39 8.91
C THR A 342 -9.27 10.43 9.35
N GLU A 343 -10.17 9.86 8.56
CA GLU A 343 -11.60 9.79 8.89
C GLU A 343 -11.84 8.98 10.17
N PHE A 344 -11.16 7.85 10.33
CA PHE A 344 -11.23 7.05 11.54
C PHE A 344 -10.72 7.82 12.78
N LEU A 345 -9.60 8.54 12.65
CA LEU A 345 -8.99 9.29 13.74
C LEU A 345 -9.69 10.62 14.05
N PHE A 346 -10.35 11.24 13.09
CA PHE A 346 -10.80 12.63 13.26
C PHE A 346 -12.28 12.85 12.92
N GLY A 347 -12.96 11.82 12.41
CA GLY A 347 -14.31 11.89 11.87
C GLY A 347 -14.42 12.65 10.54
N ASP A 348 -13.30 13.18 10.03
CA ASP A 348 -13.29 14.08 8.87
C ASP A 348 -11.99 13.95 8.08
N ARG A 349 -12.12 13.58 6.80
CA ARG A 349 -11.02 13.46 5.83
C ARG A 349 -10.30 14.78 5.57
N GLN A 350 -10.97 15.93 5.73
CA GLN A 350 -10.39 17.25 5.48
C GLN A 350 -9.37 17.68 6.54
N ARG A 351 -9.33 16.97 7.69
CA ARG A 351 -8.33 17.24 8.74
C ARG A 351 -6.95 16.69 8.41
N MET A 352 -6.83 15.88 7.35
CA MET A 352 -5.56 15.44 6.80
C MET A 352 -4.75 16.64 6.35
N VAL A 353 -3.50 16.73 6.78
CA VAL A 353 -2.56 17.74 6.30
C VAL A 353 -1.92 17.17 5.04
N ARG A 354 -2.31 17.67 3.86
CA ARG A 354 -1.77 17.21 2.58
C ARG A 354 -0.82 18.24 1.99
N ILE A 355 0.35 17.77 1.56
CA ILE A 355 1.37 18.53 0.85
C ILE A 355 1.70 17.78 -0.44
N ASN A 356 1.60 18.48 -1.57
CA ASN A 356 1.98 17.93 -2.86
C ASN A 356 3.47 18.18 -3.08
N MET A 357 4.28 17.13 -3.12
CA MET A 357 5.73 17.27 -3.16
C MET A 357 6.24 17.63 -4.56
N ALA A 358 5.43 17.41 -5.60
CA ALA A 358 5.71 17.87 -6.95
C ALA A 358 5.72 19.41 -7.09
N ASP A 359 5.11 20.14 -6.15
CA ASP A 359 5.16 21.61 -6.14
C ASP A 359 6.54 22.14 -5.71
N PHE A 360 7.43 21.28 -5.18
CA PHE A 360 8.74 21.60 -4.61
C PHE A 360 9.88 20.82 -5.29
N ASP A 361 9.90 20.85 -6.62
CA ASP A 361 10.90 20.20 -7.47
C ASP A 361 12.23 20.96 -7.55
N ASP A 362 12.23 22.26 -7.26
CA ASP A 362 13.42 23.11 -7.19
C ASP A 362 13.80 23.56 -5.77
N GLU A 363 15.06 23.95 -5.59
CA GLU A 363 15.64 24.36 -4.31
C GLU A 363 14.97 25.61 -3.72
N TRP A 364 14.65 26.60 -4.57
CA TRP A 364 14.07 27.86 -4.12
C TRP A 364 12.67 27.63 -3.55
N ARG A 365 11.83 26.83 -4.22
CA ARG A 365 10.52 26.43 -3.69
C ARG A 365 10.62 25.63 -2.41
N GLY A 366 11.69 24.86 -2.20
CA GLY A 366 11.94 24.14 -0.94
C GLY A 366 11.97 25.06 0.28
N SER A 367 12.44 26.31 0.14
CA SER A 367 12.41 27.30 1.22
C SER A 367 10.97 27.66 1.64
N THR A 368 10.02 27.76 0.70
CA THR A 368 8.61 28.06 1.04
C THR A 368 7.97 27.01 1.96
N LEU A 369 8.42 25.75 1.89
CA LEU A 369 7.86 24.64 2.68
C LEU A 369 8.23 24.76 4.17
N PHE A 370 9.50 25.04 4.45
CA PHE A 370 10.05 25.07 5.82
C PHE A 370 10.33 26.48 6.35
N GLY A 371 10.28 27.49 5.50
CA GLY A 371 10.46 28.90 5.83
C GLY A 371 11.48 29.61 4.96
N GLU A 372 11.20 30.88 4.65
CA GLU A 372 12.11 31.81 3.99
C GLU A 372 12.75 32.74 5.02
N PRO A 373 14.09 32.74 5.22
CA PRO A 373 14.74 33.57 6.25
C PRO A 373 14.43 35.07 6.12
N ASP A 374 14.46 35.60 4.90
CA ASP A 374 14.21 37.02 4.60
C ASP A 374 12.73 37.34 4.34
N GLY A 375 11.83 36.37 4.56
CA GLY A 375 10.40 36.52 4.32
C GLY A 375 9.66 37.29 5.42
N THR A 376 8.37 37.56 5.21
CA THR A 376 7.47 38.00 6.29
C THR A 376 7.42 36.96 7.42
N PRO A 377 6.98 37.30 8.65
CA PRO A 377 6.91 36.33 9.76
C PRO A 377 6.12 35.05 9.43
N ALA A 378 5.09 35.16 8.58
CA ALA A 378 4.37 34.00 8.08
C ALA A 378 5.25 33.16 7.13
N GLN A 379 5.93 33.80 6.17
CA GLN A 379 6.85 33.13 5.25
C GLN A 379 8.04 32.49 5.98
N GLN A 380 8.60 33.14 7.00
CA GLN A 380 9.67 32.59 7.85
C GLN A 380 9.24 31.30 8.56
N ARG A 381 7.96 31.17 8.92
CA ARG A 381 7.43 29.92 9.48
C ARG A 381 7.32 28.80 8.45
N GLY A 382 7.13 29.13 7.18
CA GLY A 382 6.94 28.15 6.10
C GLY A 382 5.56 27.49 6.09
N LEU A 383 5.22 26.91 4.93
CA LEU A 383 3.91 26.30 4.69
C LEU A 383 3.62 25.13 5.63
N LEU A 384 4.59 24.25 5.88
CA LEU A 384 4.39 23.07 6.72
C LEU A 384 4.01 23.48 8.14
N THR A 385 4.76 24.40 8.75
CA THR A 385 4.46 24.94 10.08
C THR A 385 3.07 25.55 10.13
N GLN A 386 2.71 26.39 9.16
CA GLN A 386 1.40 27.03 9.11
C GLN A 386 0.25 26.02 9.05
N ARG A 387 0.38 24.97 8.23
CA ARG A 387 -0.64 23.92 8.11
C ARG A 387 -0.79 23.08 9.37
N LEU A 388 0.26 23.05 10.18
CA LEU A 388 0.31 22.32 11.43
C LEU A 388 -0.14 23.15 12.64
N LEU A 389 -0.25 24.48 12.53
CA LEU A 389 -0.69 25.33 13.64
C LEU A 389 -2.05 24.90 14.19
N GLY A 390 -2.16 24.85 15.52
CA GLY A 390 -3.38 24.42 16.23
C GLY A 390 -3.72 22.93 16.11
N ARG A 391 -2.85 22.11 15.50
CA ARG A 391 -3.05 20.65 15.31
C ARG A 391 -1.97 19.87 16.04
N PRO A 392 -2.20 19.46 17.31
CA PRO A 392 -1.22 18.68 18.07
C PRO A 392 -1.09 17.24 17.54
N PHE A 393 -2.19 16.64 17.09
CA PHE A 393 -2.23 15.32 16.46
C PHE A 393 -2.76 15.44 15.02
N ALA A 394 -2.05 14.88 14.05
CA ALA A 394 -2.42 14.96 12.63
C ALA A 394 -1.90 13.77 11.82
N VAL A 395 -2.60 13.48 10.71
CA VAL A 395 -2.06 12.65 9.62
C VAL A 395 -1.49 13.58 8.57
N LEU A 396 -0.18 13.49 8.32
CA LEU A 396 0.55 14.27 7.31
C LEU A 396 0.77 13.40 6.07
N LEU A 397 0.18 13.79 4.95
CA LEU A 397 0.35 13.14 3.66
C LEU A 397 1.30 13.95 2.78
N LEU A 398 2.45 13.35 2.45
CA LEU A 398 3.43 13.86 1.48
C LEU A 398 3.21 13.13 0.14
N ASP A 399 2.44 13.75 -0.75
CA ASP A 399 2.03 13.15 -2.03
C ASP A 399 3.16 13.27 -3.07
N GLU A 400 3.36 12.25 -3.91
CA GLU A 400 4.42 12.23 -4.95
C GLU A 400 5.84 12.59 -4.45
N PHE A 401 6.26 12.00 -3.32
CA PHE A 401 7.49 12.35 -2.60
C PHE A 401 8.78 12.23 -3.45
N GLU A 402 8.80 11.38 -4.47
CA GLU A 402 9.92 11.23 -5.42
C GLU A 402 10.16 12.47 -6.29
N LYS A 403 9.17 13.37 -6.38
CA LYS A 403 9.25 14.58 -7.22
C LYS A 403 9.91 15.76 -6.52
N ALA A 404 10.05 15.70 -5.20
CA ALA A 404 10.70 16.78 -4.45
C ALA A 404 12.20 16.82 -4.66
N HIS A 405 12.76 18.03 -4.52
CA HIS A 405 14.20 18.26 -4.56
C HIS A 405 14.95 17.50 -3.43
N ALA A 406 16.19 17.07 -3.70
CA ALA A 406 16.99 16.28 -2.76
C ALA A 406 17.25 16.98 -1.42
N ASN A 407 17.39 18.32 -1.41
CA ASN A 407 17.57 19.09 -0.17
C ASN A 407 16.33 18.99 0.75
N ILE A 408 15.13 18.87 0.17
CA ILE A 408 13.89 18.70 0.92
C ILE A 408 13.85 17.31 1.55
N HIS A 409 14.28 16.27 0.82
CA HIS A 409 14.44 14.93 1.39
C HIS A 409 15.39 14.95 2.59
N GLY A 410 16.50 15.71 2.49
CA GLY A 410 17.43 15.98 3.60
C GLY A 410 16.74 16.45 4.87
N ARG A 411 15.89 17.47 4.75
CA ARG A 411 15.14 18.03 5.89
C ARG A 411 14.11 17.07 6.46
N PHE A 412 13.47 16.26 5.61
CA PHE A 412 12.53 15.24 6.08
C PHE A 412 13.22 14.07 6.78
N MET A 413 14.45 13.69 6.42
CA MET A 413 15.21 12.67 7.16
C MET A 413 15.37 13.07 8.63
N GLN A 414 15.81 14.31 8.89
CA GLN A 414 15.92 14.83 10.25
C GLN A 414 14.57 14.80 10.98
N LEU A 415 13.49 15.22 10.31
CA LEU A 415 12.15 15.19 10.87
C LEU A 415 11.68 13.77 11.22
N PHE A 416 11.97 12.78 10.37
CA PHE A 416 11.59 11.37 10.60
C PHE A 416 12.37 10.72 11.76
N ASP A 417 13.61 11.17 12.00
CA ASP A 417 14.47 10.67 13.07
C ASP A 417 14.22 11.37 14.42
N GLU A 418 14.18 12.70 14.43
CA GLU A 418 14.12 13.52 15.66
C GLU A 418 12.68 13.92 16.04
N GLY A 419 11.73 13.72 15.12
CA GLY A 419 10.34 14.12 15.27
C GLY A 419 10.14 15.64 15.32
N CYS A 420 11.14 16.44 14.96
CA CYS A 420 11.07 17.89 14.92
C CYS A 420 11.88 18.46 13.76
N PHE A 421 11.59 19.71 13.40
CA PHE A 421 12.40 20.50 12.48
C PHE A 421 12.44 21.96 12.94
N ILE A 422 13.48 22.69 12.55
CA ILE A 422 13.61 24.13 12.84
C ILE A 422 13.18 24.91 11.60
N ASN A 423 12.20 25.81 11.73
CA ASN A 423 11.78 26.67 10.61
C ASN A 423 12.73 27.86 10.42
N ALA A 424 12.54 28.66 9.36
CA ALA A 424 13.42 29.81 9.12
C ALA A 424 13.23 30.97 10.13
N ALA A 425 12.15 30.96 10.92
CA ALA A 425 11.99 31.84 12.08
C ALA A 425 12.83 31.38 13.30
N GLY A 426 13.51 30.23 13.21
CA GLY A 426 14.27 29.63 14.32
C GLY A 426 13.37 28.97 15.36
N GLU A 427 12.11 28.66 15.03
CA GLU A 427 11.19 27.95 15.91
C GLU A 427 11.36 26.43 15.70
N THR A 428 11.51 25.68 16.80
CA THR A 428 11.50 24.21 16.78
C THR A 428 10.06 23.69 16.72
N ILE A 429 9.69 23.06 15.61
CA ILE A 429 8.35 22.54 15.37
C ILE A 429 8.33 21.04 15.61
N SER A 430 7.56 20.60 16.61
CA SER A 430 7.36 19.17 16.88
C SER A 430 6.31 18.53 15.95
N CYS A 431 6.67 17.35 15.45
CA CYS A 431 5.89 16.42 14.63
C CYS A 431 5.81 15.00 15.24
N ARG A 432 6.21 14.83 16.51
CA ARG A 432 6.23 13.54 17.24
C ARG A 432 4.84 12.90 17.35
N SER A 433 3.82 13.72 17.59
CA SER A 433 2.43 13.25 17.62
C SER A 433 1.80 13.21 16.21
N MET A 434 2.51 12.75 15.17
CA MET A 434 1.96 12.66 13.81
C MET A 434 2.10 11.27 13.22
N ILE A 435 1.16 10.92 12.34
CA ILE A 435 1.33 9.80 11.42
C ILE A 435 1.70 10.40 10.07
N ILE A 436 2.90 10.12 9.59
CA ILE A 436 3.44 10.64 8.34
C ILE A 436 3.35 9.54 7.27
N ILE A 437 2.71 9.87 6.16
CA ILE A 437 2.57 8.98 5.01
C ILE A 437 3.14 9.71 3.80
N ALA A 438 4.26 9.25 3.29
CA ALA A 438 4.76 9.62 1.98
C ALA A 438 4.21 8.65 0.94
N THR A 439 3.82 9.15 -0.23
CA THR A 439 3.42 8.28 -1.35
C THR A 439 4.40 8.42 -2.49
N SER A 440 4.67 7.32 -3.19
CA SER A 440 5.49 7.33 -4.39
C SER A 440 4.91 6.47 -5.50
N ASN A 441 5.12 6.92 -6.74
CA ASN A 441 4.83 6.14 -7.95
C ASN A 441 6.06 5.39 -8.48
N ALA A 442 7.21 5.49 -7.80
CA ALA A 442 8.40 4.71 -8.13
C ALA A 442 8.11 3.20 -8.04
N GLY A 443 8.59 2.43 -9.01
CA GLY A 443 8.30 0.99 -9.13
C GLY A 443 7.05 0.64 -9.94
N ALA A 444 6.25 1.63 -10.37
CA ALA A 444 5.06 1.39 -11.19
C ALA A 444 5.38 0.75 -12.56
N ASP A 445 6.59 0.92 -13.08
CA ASP A 445 7.06 0.37 -14.34
C ASP A 445 7.32 -1.15 -14.29
N ILE A 446 7.59 -1.71 -13.12
CA ILE A 446 7.73 -3.18 -12.94
C ILE A 446 6.42 -3.90 -13.27
N TYR A 447 5.29 -3.23 -13.06
CA TYR A 447 3.98 -3.75 -13.40
C TYR A 447 3.62 -3.59 -14.89
N ARG A 448 4.44 -2.86 -15.70
CA ARG A 448 4.21 -2.71 -17.14
C ARG A 448 4.66 -3.98 -17.88
N GLY A 449 3.71 -4.88 -18.11
CA GLY A 449 3.91 -6.08 -18.93
C GLY A 449 3.48 -7.39 -18.29
N GLU A 450 3.04 -7.42 -17.03
CA GLU A 450 2.43 -8.61 -16.44
C GLU A 450 0.94 -8.68 -16.82
N ALA A 451 0.48 -9.82 -17.34
CA ALA A 451 -0.95 -10.07 -17.49
C ALA A 451 -1.54 -10.36 -16.10
N PHE A 452 -2.66 -9.71 -15.78
CA PHE A 452 -3.39 -9.88 -14.53
C PHE A 452 -3.70 -11.34 -14.21
N GLY A 453 -3.29 -11.78 -13.01
CA GLY A 453 -3.79 -13.01 -12.37
C GLY A 453 -2.69 -14.02 -12.05
N PHE A 454 -2.62 -14.38 -10.77
CA PHE A 454 -1.75 -15.36 -10.12
C PHE A 454 -0.32 -14.87 -9.79
N VAL A 455 -0.12 -14.56 -8.51
CA VAL A 455 1.19 -14.38 -7.89
C VAL A 455 1.48 -15.66 -7.10
N ASN A 456 2.53 -16.39 -7.48
CA ASN A 456 3.07 -17.44 -6.63
C ASN A 456 3.75 -16.78 -5.41
N PRO A 457 3.65 -17.28 -4.16
CA PRO A 457 4.36 -16.67 -3.03
C PRO A 457 5.87 -16.53 -3.23
N ALA A 458 6.50 -17.45 -3.99
CA ALA A 458 7.90 -17.34 -4.39
C ALA A 458 8.17 -16.16 -5.35
N ASP A 459 7.18 -15.78 -6.18
CA ASP A 459 7.26 -14.61 -7.08
C ASP A 459 7.06 -13.29 -6.33
N ALA A 460 6.34 -13.29 -5.20
CA ALA A 460 6.10 -12.08 -4.40
C ALA A 460 7.39 -11.55 -3.76
N ALA A 461 8.24 -12.42 -3.23
CA ALA A 461 9.53 -12.04 -2.65
C ALA A 461 10.48 -11.48 -3.71
N ALA A 462 10.57 -12.14 -4.87
CA ALA A 462 11.37 -11.66 -6.00
C ALA A 462 10.86 -10.32 -6.53
N ARG A 463 9.54 -10.11 -6.55
CA ARG A 463 8.92 -8.84 -6.95
C ARG A 463 9.20 -7.71 -5.97
N ASN A 464 9.11 -7.97 -4.67
CA ASN A 464 9.45 -6.96 -3.66
C ASN A 464 10.93 -6.55 -3.76
N ALA A 465 11.84 -7.51 -3.99
CA ALA A 465 13.25 -7.22 -4.23
C ALA A 465 13.47 -6.34 -5.48
N ALA A 466 12.73 -6.58 -6.57
CA ALA A 466 12.78 -5.73 -7.75
C ALA A 466 12.23 -4.32 -7.49
N LEU A 467 11.16 -4.20 -6.68
CA LEU A 467 10.61 -2.91 -6.26
C LEU A 467 11.59 -2.15 -5.36
N ASP A 468 12.27 -2.83 -4.44
CA ASP A 468 13.33 -2.27 -3.59
C ASP A 468 14.46 -1.70 -4.47
N GLU A 469 14.96 -2.47 -5.43
CA GLU A 469 16.00 -2.01 -6.37
C GLU A 469 15.52 -0.77 -7.15
N ARG A 470 14.25 -0.73 -7.53
CA ARG A 470 13.69 0.41 -8.26
C ARG A 470 13.55 1.65 -7.40
N LEU A 471 13.15 1.50 -6.13
CA LEU A 471 13.10 2.60 -5.17
C LEU A 471 14.49 3.17 -4.89
N GLN A 472 15.51 2.32 -4.77
CA GLN A 472 16.89 2.73 -4.55
C GLN A 472 17.49 3.57 -5.71
N ARG A 473 16.90 3.51 -6.92
CA ARG A 473 17.28 4.40 -8.03
C ARG A 473 16.70 5.80 -7.92
N HIS A 474 15.60 5.97 -7.19
CA HIS A 474 14.91 7.26 -7.01
C HIS A 474 15.21 7.92 -5.67
N PHE A 475 15.45 7.12 -4.64
CA PHE A 475 15.72 7.58 -3.29
C PHE A 475 17.06 7.04 -2.81
N ARG A 476 17.77 7.89 -2.07
CA ARG A 476 18.97 7.46 -1.35
C ARG A 476 18.63 6.42 -0.29
N VAL A 477 19.50 5.42 -0.12
CA VAL A 477 19.31 4.34 0.87
C VAL A 477 19.19 4.90 2.29
N GLU A 478 19.92 5.97 2.62
CA GLU A 478 19.83 6.59 3.95
C GLU A 478 18.42 7.11 4.26
N LEU A 479 17.74 7.68 3.26
CA LEU A 479 16.36 8.17 3.37
C LEU A 479 15.37 7.01 3.48
N LEU A 480 15.53 5.96 2.67
CA LEU A 480 14.65 4.78 2.73
C LEU A 480 14.68 4.12 4.11
N ASN A 481 15.85 4.06 4.73
CA ASN A 481 16.04 3.52 6.08
C ASN A 481 15.44 4.39 7.20
N ARG A 482 14.92 5.59 6.89
CA ARG A 482 14.22 6.45 7.87
C ARG A 482 12.72 6.21 7.94
N PHE A 483 12.16 5.55 6.93
CA PHE A 483 10.77 5.08 7.00
C PHE A 483 10.69 3.88 7.93
N ASP A 484 9.71 3.87 8.82
CA ASP A 484 9.46 2.73 9.71
C ASP A 484 9.04 1.50 8.91
N GLN A 485 8.31 1.71 7.82
CA GLN A 485 7.90 0.66 6.89
C GLN A 485 7.68 1.21 5.48
N ILE A 486 8.25 0.54 4.49
CA ILE A 486 7.88 0.70 3.08
C ILE A 486 6.72 -0.27 2.80
N VAL A 487 5.62 0.25 2.27
CA VAL A 487 4.38 -0.50 2.03
C VAL A 487 4.10 -0.51 0.53
N TYR A 488 4.09 -1.70 -0.05
CA TYR A 488 3.84 -1.89 -1.48
C TYR A 488 2.35 -1.96 -1.79
N PHE A 489 1.92 -1.14 -2.75
CA PHE A 489 0.58 -1.18 -3.31
C PHE A 489 0.62 -1.85 -4.67
N HIS A 490 -0.15 -2.93 -4.82
CA HIS A 490 -0.17 -3.71 -6.05
C HIS A 490 -1.31 -3.28 -6.98
N PRO A 491 -1.19 -3.53 -8.30
CA PRO A 491 -2.28 -3.31 -9.25
C PRO A 491 -3.57 -4.05 -8.84
N LEU A 492 -4.71 -3.41 -9.07
CA LEU A 492 -6.04 -3.94 -8.71
C LEU A 492 -6.43 -5.07 -9.66
N SER A 493 -6.88 -6.22 -9.13
CA SER A 493 -7.37 -7.32 -9.95
C SER A 493 -8.66 -6.94 -10.69
N ARG A 494 -9.03 -7.71 -11.73
CA ARG A 494 -10.31 -7.52 -12.44
C ARG A 494 -11.52 -7.60 -11.50
N GLU A 495 -11.44 -8.47 -10.49
CA GLU A 495 -12.49 -8.63 -9.48
C GLU A 495 -12.57 -7.41 -8.55
N ASP A 496 -11.41 -6.85 -8.16
CA ASP A 496 -11.35 -5.60 -7.40
C ASP A 496 -11.98 -4.45 -8.20
N ILE A 497 -11.64 -4.34 -9.50
CA ILE A 497 -12.19 -3.31 -10.39
C ILE A 497 -13.70 -3.46 -10.55
N ARG A 498 -14.21 -4.68 -10.73
CA ARG A 498 -15.67 -4.95 -10.79
C ARG A 498 -16.37 -4.50 -9.51
N THR A 499 -15.78 -4.81 -8.36
CA THR A 499 -16.32 -4.41 -7.05
C THR A 499 -16.31 -2.89 -6.88
N ILE A 500 -15.24 -2.21 -7.33
CA ILE A 500 -15.17 -0.74 -7.31
C ILE A 500 -16.21 -0.15 -8.28
N ALA A 501 -16.37 -0.72 -9.47
CA ALA A 501 -17.34 -0.25 -10.47
C ALA A 501 -18.76 -0.31 -9.91
N LEU A 502 -19.13 -1.44 -9.28
CA LEU A 502 -20.43 -1.59 -8.65
C LEU A 502 -20.69 -0.50 -7.61
N ARG A 503 -19.73 -0.26 -6.71
CA ARG A 503 -19.84 0.79 -5.68
C ARG A 503 -19.97 2.19 -6.26
N GLU A 504 -19.21 2.51 -7.32
CA GLU A 504 -19.30 3.81 -7.98
C GLU A 504 -20.65 3.99 -8.69
N LEU A 505 -21.22 2.91 -9.24
CA LEU A 505 -22.58 2.92 -9.82
C LEU A 505 -23.65 3.14 -8.74
N GLU A 506 -23.53 2.53 -7.56
CA GLU A 506 -24.43 2.79 -6.42
C GLU A 506 -24.41 4.27 -5.98
N GLN A 507 -23.28 4.97 -6.13
CA GLN A 507 -23.21 6.41 -5.83
C GLN A 507 -24.04 7.26 -6.80
N ILE A 508 -24.33 6.78 -8.02
CA ILE A 508 -25.17 7.50 -8.98
C ILE A 508 -26.60 7.63 -8.44
N GLU A 509 -27.13 6.60 -7.78
CA GLU A 509 -28.46 6.64 -7.17
C GLU A 509 -28.59 7.72 -6.09
N ARG A 510 -27.47 8.08 -5.43
CA ARG A 510 -27.44 9.12 -4.40
C ARG A 510 -27.44 10.54 -4.96
N ARG A 511 -27.26 10.73 -6.27
CA ARG A 511 -27.24 12.06 -6.92
C ARG A 511 -28.63 12.69 -6.85
N ALA A 512 -28.67 14.03 -6.77
CA ALA A 512 -29.92 14.78 -6.63
C ALA A 512 -30.96 14.47 -7.72
N GLY A 513 -30.52 14.20 -8.94
CA GLY A 513 -31.42 13.83 -10.06
C GLY A 513 -32.11 12.47 -9.90
N PHE A 514 -31.43 11.47 -9.33
CA PHE A 514 -32.01 10.15 -9.04
C PHE A 514 -32.83 10.20 -7.76
N ARG A 515 -32.27 10.77 -6.70
CA ARG A 515 -32.89 10.81 -5.37
C ARG A 515 -34.21 11.59 -5.34
N ARG A 516 -34.31 12.73 -6.04
CA ARG A 516 -35.56 13.52 -6.10
C ARG A 516 -36.69 12.80 -6.82
N ARG A 517 -36.35 11.99 -7.84
CA ARG A 517 -37.31 11.27 -8.68
C ARG A 517 -37.52 9.83 -8.25
N GLY A 518 -36.82 9.36 -7.20
CA GLY A 518 -36.93 8.01 -6.68
C GLY A 518 -36.50 6.90 -7.65
N PHE A 519 -35.65 7.19 -8.63
CA PHE A 519 -35.20 6.18 -9.60
C PHE A 519 -34.35 5.11 -8.94
N ARG A 520 -34.48 3.87 -9.42
CA ARG A 520 -33.63 2.71 -9.06
C ARG A 520 -32.78 2.31 -10.26
N LEU A 521 -31.56 1.87 -10.02
CA LEU A 521 -30.64 1.44 -11.07
C LEU A 521 -30.51 -0.08 -11.07
N GLU A 522 -30.89 -0.71 -12.17
CA GLU A 522 -30.66 -2.14 -12.41
C GLU A 522 -29.45 -2.31 -13.31
N ILE A 523 -28.42 -3.00 -12.83
CA ILE A 523 -27.13 -3.11 -13.51
C ILE A 523 -26.97 -4.56 -14.00
N ASP A 524 -26.88 -4.74 -15.32
CA ASP A 524 -26.54 -6.04 -15.90
C ASP A 524 -25.05 -6.37 -15.73
N GLU A 525 -24.73 -7.66 -15.58
CA GLU A 525 -23.34 -8.15 -15.43
C GLU A 525 -22.43 -7.73 -16.60
N SER A 526 -22.99 -7.60 -17.82
CA SER A 526 -22.24 -7.13 -18.98
C SER A 526 -21.67 -5.73 -18.81
N VAL A 527 -22.34 -4.87 -18.03
CA VAL A 527 -21.88 -3.51 -17.74
C VAL A 527 -20.67 -3.54 -16.82
N LEU A 528 -20.68 -4.41 -15.80
CA LEU A 528 -19.55 -4.59 -14.89
C LEU A 528 -18.33 -5.16 -15.61
N ASP A 529 -18.52 -6.16 -16.47
CA ASP A 529 -17.45 -6.72 -17.29
C ASP A 529 -16.89 -5.69 -18.28
N TRP A 530 -17.76 -4.92 -18.93
CA TRP A 530 -17.35 -3.88 -19.85
C TRP A 530 -16.58 -2.77 -19.14
N LEU A 531 -17.02 -2.36 -17.95
CA LEU A 531 -16.30 -1.39 -17.12
C LEU A 531 -14.98 -1.95 -16.56
N ALA A 532 -14.90 -3.24 -16.27
CA ALA A 532 -13.65 -3.87 -15.83
C ALA A 532 -12.59 -3.92 -16.95
N VAL A 533 -13.04 -4.06 -18.20
CA VAL A 533 -12.15 -4.08 -19.39
C VAL A 533 -11.82 -2.66 -19.86
N ASN A 534 -12.80 -1.77 -19.96
CA ASN A 534 -12.65 -0.43 -20.55
C ASN A 534 -12.51 0.69 -19.52
N GLY A 535 -12.67 0.39 -18.23
CA GLY A 535 -12.53 1.34 -17.12
C GLY A 535 -11.23 1.15 -16.34
N TYR A 536 -10.37 0.21 -16.74
CA TYR A 536 -9.05 0.02 -16.13
C TYR A 536 -7.93 0.41 -17.08
N ASP A 537 -7.02 1.22 -16.57
CA ASP A 537 -5.77 1.57 -17.23
C ASP A 537 -4.61 1.27 -16.28
N ALA A 538 -3.55 0.64 -16.79
CA ALA A 538 -2.40 0.21 -15.98
C ALA A 538 -1.59 1.39 -15.41
N GLU A 539 -1.68 2.56 -16.04
CA GLU A 539 -0.98 3.78 -15.64
C GLU A 539 -1.84 4.64 -14.70
N TYR A 540 -3.15 4.70 -14.93
CA TYR A 540 -4.09 5.59 -14.20
C TYR A 540 -4.95 4.90 -13.13
N GLY A 541 -4.97 3.56 -13.07
CA GLY A 541 -5.71 2.77 -12.09
C GLY A 541 -7.22 3.05 -12.06
N ALA A 542 -7.85 2.96 -10.87
CA ALA A 542 -9.30 3.16 -10.71
C ALA A 542 -9.78 4.60 -10.97
N ARG A 543 -8.89 5.58 -11.17
CA ARG A 543 -9.28 6.95 -11.56
C ARG A 543 -9.86 6.99 -12.98
N PHE A 544 -9.39 6.10 -13.86
CA PHE A 544 -9.92 5.96 -15.21
C PHE A 544 -11.37 5.46 -15.19
N LEU A 545 -11.67 4.51 -14.28
CA LEU A 545 -12.99 3.93 -14.11
C LEU A 545 -14.07 4.98 -13.83
N ARG A 546 -13.82 5.92 -12.91
CA ARG A 546 -14.76 7.02 -12.62
C ARG A 546 -15.05 7.85 -13.87
N ARG A 547 -14.02 8.17 -14.65
CA ARG A 547 -14.19 8.92 -15.91
C ARG A 547 -14.98 8.11 -16.93
N THR A 548 -14.73 6.80 -17.03
CA THR A 548 -15.47 5.91 -17.92
C THR A 548 -16.94 5.81 -17.51
N ILE A 549 -17.24 5.70 -16.21
CA ILE A 549 -18.61 5.73 -15.68
C ILE A 549 -19.28 7.05 -16.02
N GLU A 550 -18.65 8.20 -15.76
CA GLU A 550 -19.24 9.50 -16.11
C GLU A 550 -19.49 9.63 -17.62
N ARG A 551 -18.53 9.22 -18.45
CA ARG A 551 -18.61 9.37 -19.89
C ARG A 551 -19.66 8.47 -20.53
N HIS A 552 -19.79 7.22 -20.08
CA HIS A 552 -20.60 6.21 -20.76
C HIS A 552 -21.89 5.90 -20.00
N VAL A 553 -21.85 5.80 -18.68
CA VAL A 553 -23.03 5.46 -17.87
C VAL A 553 -23.87 6.71 -17.61
N THR A 554 -23.29 7.78 -17.07
CA THR A 554 -24.04 9.01 -16.75
C THR A 554 -24.63 9.62 -18.02
N THR A 555 -23.89 9.61 -19.14
CA THR A 555 -24.39 10.07 -20.44
C THR A 555 -25.61 9.26 -20.90
N ALA A 556 -25.53 7.92 -20.90
CA ALA A 556 -26.64 7.06 -21.31
C ALA A 556 -27.89 7.27 -20.43
N LEU A 557 -27.71 7.39 -19.12
CA LEU A 557 -28.80 7.68 -18.19
C LEU A 557 -29.39 9.07 -18.43
N SER A 558 -28.55 10.08 -18.66
CA SER A 558 -28.99 11.46 -18.93
C SER A 558 -29.79 11.52 -20.23
N GLU A 559 -29.33 10.87 -21.29
CA GLU A 559 -30.05 10.78 -22.56
C GLU A 559 -31.40 10.09 -22.40
N LEU A 560 -31.46 8.98 -21.65
CA LEU A 560 -32.73 8.29 -21.38
C LEU A 560 -33.70 9.19 -20.61
N ILE A 561 -33.23 9.83 -19.54
CA ILE A 561 -34.04 10.70 -18.69
C ILE A 561 -34.60 11.89 -19.49
N VAL A 562 -33.76 12.53 -20.31
CA VAL A 562 -34.15 13.70 -21.11
C VAL A 562 -35.03 13.31 -22.30
N ARG A 563 -34.78 12.18 -22.96
CA ARG A 563 -35.55 11.79 -24.17
C ARG A 563 -36.87 11.10 -23.83
N ARG A 564 -36.89 10.23 -22.83
CA ARG A 564 -38.02 9.35 -22.54
C ARG A 564 -38.86 9.78 -21.35
N HIS A 565 -38.40 10.77 -20.55
CA HIS A 565 -39.12 11.29 -19.38
C HIS A 565 -39.70 10.17 -18.49
N PRO A 566 -38.85 9.29 -17.94
CA PRO A 566 -39.29 8.17 -17.13
C PRO A 566 -40.10 8.63 -15.91
N PRO A 567 -41.18 7.92 -15.53
CA PRO A 567 -42.01 8.28 -14.40
C PRO A 567 -41.22 8.16 -13.10
N ASP A 568 -41.51 9.02 -12.12
CA ASP A 568 -40.90 8.98 -10.80
C ASP A 568 -41.06 7.58 -10.17
N GLY A 569 -40.01 7.07 -9.55
CA GLY A 569 -39.95 5.71 -8.99
C GLY A 569 -39.52 4.62 -9.98
N ALA A 570 -39.32 4.94 -11.26
CA ALA A 570 -38.95 3.96 -12.29
C ALA A 570 -37.59 3.29 -12.01
N ALA A 571 -37.51 1.99 -12.30
CA ALA A 571 -36.24 1.30 -12.44
C ALA A 571 -35.65 1.60 -13.81
N LEU A 572 -34.36 1.96 -13.87
CA LEU A 572 -33.62 2.19 -15.11
C LEU A 572 -32.61 1.06 -15.25
N SER A 573 -32.69 0.31 -16.35
CA SER A 573 -31.80 -0.81 -16.63
C SER A 573 -30.60 -0.37 -17.46
N LEU A 574 -29.40 -0.80 -17.06
CA LEU A 574 -28.15 -0.61 -17.80
C LEU A 574 -27.71 -1.95 -18.39
N SER A 575 -27.41 -1.96 -19.69
CA SER A 575 -26.88 -3.13 -20.38
C SER A 575 -25.87 -2.72 -21.46
N VAL A 576 -25.02 -3.65 -21.89
CA VAL A 576 -24.08 -3.41 -22.99
C VAL A 576 -24.64 -3.96 -24.30
N ARG A 577 -24.71 -3.13 -25.35
CA ARG A 577 -25.05 -3.53 -26.71
C ARG A 577 -24.10 -2.90 -27.71
N GLY A 578 -23.58 -3.69 -28.65
CA GLY A 578 -22.65 -3.17 -29.67
C GLY A 578 -21.41 -2.50 -29.09
N ASN A 579 -20.89 -3.01 -27.98
CA ASN A 579 -19.76 -2.43 -27.23
C ASN A 579 -20.01 -1.03 -26.64
N GLN A 580 -21.28 -0.64 -26.43
CA GLN A 580 -21.68 0.61 -25.78
C GLN A 580 -22.65 0.34 -24.63
N ILE A 581 -22.57 1.14 -23.57
CA ILE A 581 -23.52 1.11 -22.46
C ILE A 581 -24.80 1.82 -22.90
N VAL A 582 -25.93 1.13 -22.74
CA VAL A 582 -27.26 1.65 -23.10
C VAL A 582 -28.17 1.58 -21.88
N ALA A 583 -28.83 2.71 -21.58
CA ALA A 583 -29.84 2.79 -20.54
C ALA A 583 -31.24 2.59 -21.14
N ARG A 584 -32.09 1.79 -20.47
CA ARG A 584 -33.46 1.52 -20.91
C ARG A 584 -34.44 1.54 -19.74
N LEU A 585 -35.65 2.01 -20.03
CA LEU A 585 -36.80 1.73 -19.18
C LEU A 585 -37.19 0.25 -19.37
N PRO A 586 -37.32 -0.54 -18.31
CA PRO A 586 -37.94 -1.85 -18.40
C PRO A 586 -39.37 -1.64 -18.90
N GLU A 587 -39.71 -2.26 -20.03
CA GLU A 587 -41.08 -2.23 -20.54
C GLU A 587 -42.00 -2.94 -19.53
N PRO A 588 -43.23 -2.43 -19.31
CA PRO A 588 -44.19 -3.13 -18.45
C PRO A 588 -44.46 -4.50 -19.07
N PRO A 589 -44.39 -5.60 -18.28
CA PRO A 589 -44.68 -6.91 -18.81
C PRO A 589 -46.13 -6.95 -19.28
N ALA A 590 -46.36 -7.34 -20.53
CA ALA A 590 -47.69 -7.66 -21.02
C ALA A 590 -48.29 -8.79 -20.15
N SER A 591 -49.55 -8.62 -19.75
CA SER A 591 -50.29 -9.51 -18.85
C SER A 591 -50.64 -10.88 -19.50
N PRO A 592 -51.12 -11.86 -18.73
CA PRO A 592 -50.41 -13.08 -18.39
C PRO A 592 -50.78 -14.26 -19.31
N ALA A 593 -49.78 -15.02 -19.75
CA ALA A 593 -49.96 -16.41 -20.17
C ALA A 593 -49.94 -17.31 -18.91
N PRO A 594 -50.63 -18.47 -18.91
CA PRO A 594 -50.77 -19.33 -17.72
C PRO A 594 -49.40 -19.73 -17.15
N PRO A 595 -49.29 -20.14 -15.88
CA PRO A 595 -48.00 -20.31 -15.22
C PRO A 595 -47.23 -21.46 -15.87
N THR A 596 -46.41 -21.14 -16.87
CA THR A 596 -45.39 -22.06 -17.35
C THR A 596 -44.23 -21.92 -16.39
N ILE A 597 -44.12 -22.92 -15.54
CA ILE A 597 -43.01 -23.09 -14.61
C ILE A 597 -41.72 -22.94 -15.41
N PRO A 598 -40.79 -22.06 -15.02
CA PRO A 598 -39.65 -21.67 -15.84
C PRO A 598 -38.83 -22.90 -16.26
N ARG A 599 -38.78 -23.16 -17.57
CA ARG A 599 -37.89 -24.15 -18.17
C ARG A 599 -36.64 -23.43 -18.67
N ALA A 600 -35.47 -23.96 -18.35
CA ALA A 600 -34.21 -23.51 -18.93
C ALA A 600 -33.74 -24.52 -19.97
N SER A 601 -33.16 -24.02 -21.07
CA SER A 601 -32.43 -24.87 -22.00
C SER A 601 -31.10 -25.27 -21.35
N VAL A 602 -30.85 -26.57 -21.25
CA VAL A 602 -29.62 -27.16 -20.72
C VAL A 602 -28.97 -27.98 -21.83
N ALA A 603 -27.75 -27.62 -22.22
CA ALA A 603 -26.94 -28.34 -23.19
C ALA A 603 -26.14 -29.46 -22.51
N LEU A 604 -26.66 -30.69 -22.55
CA LEU A 604 -26.04 -31.86 -21.94
C LEU A 604 -25.25 -32.67 -23.00
N PRO A 605 -24.03 -33.13 -22.68
CA PRO A 605 -23.25 -33.96 -23.58
C PRO A 605 -23.78 -35.40 -23.63
N THR A 606 -23.92 -35.94 -24.84
CA THR A 606 -24.39 -37.30 -25.16
C THR A 606 -23.32 -38.07 -25.94
N GLU A 607 -23.54 -39.35 -26.26
CA GLU A 607 -22.59 -40.16 -27.04
C GLU A 607 -22.34 -39.63 -28.48
N ARG A 608 -23.24 -38.80 -29.02
CA ARG A 608 -23.16 -38.24 -30.39
C ARG A 608 -22.92 -36.71 -30.43
N GLY A 609 -22.48 -36.11 -29.33
CA GLY A 609 -22.26 -34.66 -29.19
C GLY A 609 -23.18 -34.00 -28.15
N THR A 610 -23.37 -32.69 -28.23
CA THR A 610 -24.15 -31.93 -27.23
C THR A 610 -25.61 -31.79 -27.64
N GLN A 611 -26.55 -32.14 -26.75
CA GLN A 611 -27.98 -32.01 -26.98
C GLN A 611 -28.59 -30.98 -26.02
N ALA A 612 -29.24 -29.94 -26.56
CA ALA A 612 -30.01 -28.99 -25.78
C ALA A 612 -31.38 -29.57 -25.41
N ARG A 613 -31.69 -29.59 -24.11
CA ARG A 613 -32.98 -30.04 -23.55
C ARG A 613 -33.62 -28.91 -22.76
N ALA A 614 -34.90 -28.63 -22.98
CA ALA A 614 -35.64 -27.71 -22.13
C ALA A 614 -36.09 -28.45 -20.86
N MET A 615 -35.46 -28.14 -19.72
CA MET A 615 -35.63 -28.87 -18.45
C MET A 615 -36.29 -27.97 -17.40
N HIS A 616 -37.17 -28.57 -16.58
CA HIS A 616 -37.72 -27.93 -15.38
C HIS A 616 -36.69 -27.95 -14.23
N ILE A 617 -36.86 -27.12 -13.20
CA ILE A 617 -35.91 -27.09 -12.07
C ILE A 617 -35.79 -28.43 -11.34
N ASP A 618 -36.89 -29.18 -11.22
CA ASP A 618 -36.86 -30.52 -10.62
C ASP A 618 -36.13 -31.54 -11.51
N ASP A 619 -36.32 -31.47 -12.84
CA ASP A 619 -35.58 -32.29 -13.80
C ASP A 619 -34.08 -31.96 -13.76
N MET A 620 -33.73 -30.68 -13.66
CA MET A 620 -32.35 -30.22 -13.52
C MET A 620 -31.74 -30.68 -12.19
N ARG A 621 -32.51 -30.75 -11.10
CA ARG A 621 -32.05 -31.25 -9.81
C ARG A 621 -31.82 -32.76 -9.84
N ALA A 622 -32.71 -33.51 -10.50
CA ALA A 622 -32.53 -34.94 -10.72
C ALA A 622 -31.28 -35.22 -11.59
N GLU A 623 -31.09 -34.43 -12.66
CA GLU A 623 -29.90 -34.51 -13.51
C GLU A 623 -28.63 -34.13 -12.72
N ALA A 624 -28.70 -33.10 -11.88
CA ALA A 624 -27.58 -32.70 -11.03
C ALA A 624 -27.18 -33.82 -10.07
N GLN A 625 -28.14 -34.47 -9.43
CA GLN A 625 -27.90 -35.62 -8.56
C GLN A 625 -27.31 -36.80 -9.35
N ALA A 626 -27.77 -37.06 -10.56
CA ALA A 626 -27.20 -38.10 -11.42
C ALA A 626 -25.73 -37.84 -11.77
N ILE A 627 -25.37 -36.59 -12.13
CA ILE A 627 -23.98 -36.20 -12.40
C ILE A 627 -23.10 -36.32 -11.16
N ILE A 628 -23.58 -35.83 -10.01
CA ILE A 628 -22.85 -35.93 -8.74
C ILE A 628 -22.61 -37.41 -8.37
N GLN A 629 -23.64 -38.25 -8.54
CA GLN A 629 -23.54 -39.67 -8.24
C GLN A 629 -22.60 -40.40 -9.22
N ALA A 630 -22.64 -40.07 -10.51
CA ALA A 630 -21.73 -40.62 -11.52
C ALA A 630 -20.26 -40.20 -11.30
N ALA A 631 -20.04 -39.00 -10.75
CA ALA A 631 -18.72 -38.49 -10.40
C ALA A 631 -18.18 -39.02 -9.05
N LYS A 632 -19.03 -39.64 -8.22
CA LYS A 632 -18.70 -39.99 -6.82
C LYS A 632 -17.42 -40.79 -6.69
N THR A 633 -17.29 -41.90 -7.42
CA THR A 633 -16.10 -42.77 -7.38
C THR A 633 -14.82 -42.01 -7.75
N ARG A 634 -14.92 -41.04 -8.66
CA ARG A 634 -13.78 -40.22 -9.10
C ARG A 634 -13.40 -39.16 -8.07
N LEU A 635 -14.40 -38.54 -7.44
CA LEU A 635 -14.19 -37.61 -6.33
C LEU A 635 -13.55 -38.32 -5.13
N ASP A 636 -14.00 -39.54 -4.83
CA ASP A 636 -13.40 -40.38 -3.77
C ASP A 636 -11.95 -40.74 -4.10
N ALA A 637 -11.66 -41.13 -5.35
CA ALA A 637 -10.30 -41.40 -5.81
C ALA A 637 -9.39 -40.17 -5.77
N LEU A 638 -9.91 -38.99 -6.14
CA LEU A 638 -9.19 -37.72 -6.02
C LEU A 638 -8.87 -37.38 -4.56
N ALA A 639 -9.84 -37.56 -3.65
CA ALA A 639 -9.63 -37.33 -2.21
C ALA A 639 -8.56 -38.27 -1.64
N GLN A 640 -8.51 -39.53 -2.09
CA GLN A 640 -7.44 -40.46 -1.74
C GLN A 640 -6.06 -39.98 -2.24
N LYS A 641 -5.97 -39.52 -3.50
CA LYS A 641 -4.73 -38.96 -4.06
C LYS A 641 -4.26 -37.69 -3.32
N GLU A 642 -5.19 -36.82 -2.92
CA GLU A 642 -4.89 -35.64 -2.10
C GLU A 642 -4.36 -36.04 -0.72
N THR A 643 -4.96 -37.05 -0.09
CA THR A 643 -4.51 -37.60 1.20
C THR A 643 -3.11 -38.22 1.08
N GLU A 644 -2.84 -38.98 0.01
CA GLU A 644 -1.52 -39.56 -0.26
C GLU A 644 -0.46 -38.49 -0.50
N ARG A 645 -0.78 -37.44 -1.29
CA ARG A 645 0.09 -36.28 -1.51
C ARG A 645 0.47 -35.62 -0.19
N ASP A 646 -0.51 -35.36 0.67
CA ASP A 646 -0.29 -34.68 1.95
C ASP A 646 0.53 -35.55 2.93
N ALA A 647 0.32 -36.88 2.90
CA ALA A 647 1.15 -37.82 3.66
C ALA A 647 2.61 -37.83 3.16
N LEU A 648 2.85 -37.78 1.86
CA LEU A 648 4.20 -37.69 1.31
C LEU A 648 4.87 -36.35 1.65
N LEU A 649 4.11 -35.24 1.61
CA LEU A 649 4.60 -33.93 2.05
C LEU A 649 4.99 -33.93 3.53
N ALA A 650 4.18 -34.58 4.38
CA ALA A 650 4.50 -34.75 5.80
C ALA A 650 5.78 -35.56 6.00
N ARG A 651 5.97 -36.64 5.25
CA ARG A 651 7.21 -37.44 5.27
C ARG A 651 8.45 -36.64 4.85
N MET A 652 8.31 -35.72 3.90
CA MET A 652 9.41 -34.82 3.49
C MET A 652 9.86 -33.85 4.60
N ASN A 653 9.02 -33.63 5.62
CA ASN A 653 9.31 -32.76 6.77
C ASN A 653 9.89 -33.52 7.97
N GLU A 654 10.14 -34.82 7.88
CA GLU A 654 10.81 -35.59 8.93
C GLU A 654 12.29 -35.20 9.04
N ALA A 655 12.81 -35.11 10.28
CA ALA A 655 14.12 -34.54 10.61
C ALA A 655 15.32 -35.23 9.92
N ASP A 656 15.14 -36.44 9.36
CA ASP A 656 16.20 -37.26 8.76
C ASP A 656 15.88 -37.69 7.31
N PHE A 657 14.79 -37.19 6.73
CA PHE A 657 14.34 -37.56 5.38
C PHE A 657 15.40 -37.28 4.29
N TRP A 658 16.06 -36.12 4.36
CA TRP A 658 16.99 -35.66 3.33
C TRP A 658 18.29 -36.48 3.26
N ASN A 659 18.59 -37.26 4.29
CA ASN A 659 19.79 -38.11 4.39
C ASN A 659 19.59 -39.52 3.79
N ARG A 660 18.35 -39.92 3.48
CA ARG A 660 18.00 -41.26 2.96
C ARG A 660 17.87 -41.26 1.45
N SER A 661 18.99 -41.45 0.74
CA SER A 661 19.11 -41.19 -0.71
C SER A 661 18.14 -41.98 -1.61
N THR A 662 17.91 -43.26 -1.32
CA THR A 662 16.99 -44.14 -2.07
C THR A 662 15.52 -43.88 -1.76
N GLU A 663 15.18 -43.67 -0.49
CA GLU A 663 13.81 -43.34 -0.05
C GLU A 663 13.37 -41.96 -0.56
N ARG A 664 14.27 -40.98 -0.52
CA ARG A 664 14.04 -39.61 -1.00
C ARG A 664 13.64 -39.56 -2.48
N SER A 665 14.34 -40.29 -3.36
CA SER A 665 14.05 -40.28 -4.79
C SER A 665 12.66 -40.87 -5.09
N ALA A 666 12.31 -41.99 -4.46
CA ALA A 666 11.01 -42.62 -4.62
C ALA A 666 9.86 -41.74 -4.09
N VAL A 667 10.05 -41.07 -2.95
CA VAL A 667 9.06 -40.15 -2.37
C VAL A 667 8.86 -38.91 -3.25
N LEU A 668 9.94 -38.31 -3.76
CA LEU A 668 9.87 -37.13 -4.63
C LEU A 668 9.25 -37.45 -5.99
N GLU A 669 9.57 -38.60 -6.59
CA GLU A 669 8.97 -39.04 -7.85
C GLU A 669 7.47 -39.29 -7.68
N ARG A 670 7.08 -40.02 -6.61
CA ARG A 670 5.66 -40.27 -6.31
C ARG A 670 4.90 -38.98 -5.99
N PHE A 671 5.50 -38.07 -5.22
CA PHE A 671 4.90 -36.78 -4.90
C PHE A 671 4.67 -35.93 -6.16
N ARG A 672 5.65 -35.81 -7.05
CA ARG A 672 5.51 -35.04 -8.31
C ARG A 672 4.43 -35.64 -9.22
N ALA A 673 4.38 -36.97 -9.33
CA ALA A 673 3.35 -37.66 -10.09
C ALA A 673 1.93 -37.36 -9.53
N LEU A 674 1.77 -37.45 -8.21
CA LEU A 674 0.50 -37.15 -7.54
C LEU A 674 0.12 -35.68 -7.60
N GLU A 675 1.06 -34.75 -7.43
CA GLU A 675 0.80 -33.31 -7.46
C GLU A 675 0.21 -32.89 -8.81
N VAL A 676 0.75 -33.44 -9.91
CA VAL A 676 0.25 -33.19 -11.26
C VAL A 676 -1.12 -33.83 -11.49
N ALA A 677 -1.29 -35.10 -11.07
CA ALA A 677 -2.57 -35.81 -11.20
C ALA A 677 -3.69 -35.10 -10.43
N VAL A 678 -3.45 -34.75 -9.16
CA VAL A 678 -4.38 -34.00 -8.30
C VAL A 678 -4.72 -32.65 -8.90
N ARG A 679 -3.74 -31.90 -9.43
CA ARG A 679 -4.00 -30.59 -10.03
C ARG A 679 -4.90 -30.69 -11.27
N ALA A 680 -4.70 -31.71 -12.10
CA ALA A 680 -5.50 -31.94 -13.29
C ALA A 680 -6.93 -32.39 -12.95
N GLU A 681 -7.07 -33.36 -12.06
CA GLU A 681 -8.37 -33.91 -11.64
C GLU A 681 -9.18 -32.91 -10.82
N ARG A 682 -8.54 -32.11 -9.94
CA ARG A 682 -9.23 -31.06 -9.17
C ARG A 682 -9.87 -29.99 -10.04
N ARG A 683 -9.26 -29.68 -11.19
CA ARG A 683 -9.84 -28.75 -12.18
C ARG A 683 -11.12 -29.30 -12.80
N LEU A 684 -11.19 -30.62 -13.02
CA LEU A 684 -12.37 -31.32 -13.55
C LEU A 684 -13.43 -31.57 -12.46
N ALA A 685 -13.00 -31.74 -11.21
CA ALA A 685 -13.87 -31.91 -10.05
C ALA A 685 -14.58 -30.62 -9.65
N GLN A 686 -13.94 -29.45 -9.77
CA GLN A 686 -14.45 -28.19 -9.23
C GLN A 686 -15.87 -27.81 -9.72
N PRO A 687 -16.22 -27.93 -11.02
CA PRO A 687 -17.59 -27.66 -11.48
C PRO A 687 -18.63 -28.60 -10.88
N ILE A 688 -18.28 -29.86 -10.62
CA ILE A 688 -19.15 -30.89 -10.04
C ILE A 688 -19.34 -30.64 -8.54
N VAL A 689 -18.27 -30.28 -7.82
CA VAL A 689 -18.35 -29.88 -6.40
C VAL A 689 -19.22 -28.63 -6.24
N ASN A 690 -19.08 -27.64 -7.12
CA ASN A 690 -19.91 -26.44 -7.11
C ASN A 690 -21.40 -26.75 -7.36
N LEU A 691 -21.69 -27.73 -8.23
CA LEU A 691 -23.05 -28.21 -8.47
C LEU A 691 -23.63 -28.91 -7.23
N ALA A 692 -22.83 -29.68 -6.48
CA ALA A 692 -23.25 -30.33 -5.24
C ALA A 692 -23.63 -29.32 -4.14
N VAL A 693 -22.89 -28.22 -4.01
CA VAL A 693 -23.21 -27.14 -3.05
C VAL A 693 -24.51 -26.42 -3.41
N GLN A 694 -24.79 -26.23 -4.70
CA GLN A 694 -25.96 -25.47 -5.18
C GLN A 694 -27.24 -26.30 -5.34
N SER A 695 -27.14 -27.64 -5.25
CA SER A 695 -28.28 -28.56 -5.36
C SER A 695 -28.96 -28.86 -4.02
N ALA A 696 -28.55 -28.20 -2.92
CA ALA A 696 -29.15 -28.35 -1.59
C ALA A 696 -30.62 -27.86 -1.54
N PRO A 697 -31.49 -28.50 -0.75
CA PRO A 697 -32.93 -28.21 -0.76
C PRO A 697 -33.27 -26.92 -0.01
N ALA A 698 -33.18 -25.78 -0.68
CA ALA A 698 -33.82 -24.54 -0.27
C ALA A 698 -34.58 -23.91 -1.45
N ALA A 699 -35.70 -23.24 -1.14
CA ALA A 699 -36.60 -22.64 -2.12
C ALA A 699 -35.83 -21.61 -2.98
N THR A 700 -35.65 -21.92 -4.26
CA THR A 700 -34.86 -21.11 -5.18
C THR A 700 -35.81 -20.19 -5.96
N PRO A 701 -35.67 -18.85 -5.86
CA PRO A 701 -36.44 -17.91 -6.67
C PRO A 701 -36.29 -18.17 -8.18
N ALA A 702 -37.28 -17.78 -8.99
CA ALA A 702 -37.29 -18.02 -10.44
C ALA A 702 -36.06 -17.47 -11.21
N ALA A 703 -35.34 -16.49 -10.65
CA ALA A 703 -34.11 -15.93 -11.20
C ALA A 703 -32.91 -16.91 -11.16
N ASP A 704 -33.00 -17.98 -10.38
CA ASP A 704 -31.90 -18.94 -10.20
C ASP A 704 -31.95 -20.14 -11.16
N VAL A 705 -33.03 -20.30 -11.94
CA VAL A 705 -33.21 -21.45 -12.86
C VAL A 705 -32.19 -21.43 -13.99
N ALA A 706 -31.98 -20.27 -14.64
CA ALA A 706 -30.99 -20.11 -15.71
C ALA A 706 -29.54 -20.16 -15.18
N ARG A 707 -29.33 -19.76 -13.92
CA ARG A 707 -28.04 -19.87 -13.25
C ARG A 707 -27.71 -21.33 -12.95
N PHE A 708 -28.67 -22.07 -12.42
CA PHE A 708 -28.56 -23.50 -12.13
C PHE A 708 -28.33 -24.31 -13.40
N ALA A 709 -29.04 -23.99 -14.50
CA ALA A 709 -28.80 -24.59 -15.82
C ALA A 709 -27.34 -24.45 -16.29
N ARG A 710 -26.73 -23.26 -16.18
CA ARG A 710 -25.32 -23.05 -16.56
C ARG A 710 -24.33 -23.82 -15.67
N VAL A 711 -24.65 -23.99 -14.40
CA VAL A 711 -23.82 -24.77 -13.47
C VAL A 711 -23.93 -26.27 -13.78
N LEU A 712 -25.13 -26.74 -14.11
CA LEU A 712 -25.41 -28.10 -14.56
C LEU A 712 -24.66 -28.44 -15.87
N GLU A 713 -24.72 -27.56 -16.88
CA GLU A 713 -23.99 -27.73 -18.16
C GLU A 713 -22.48 -27.86 -17.95
N ARG A 714 -21.88 -26.97 -17.14
CA ARG A 714 -20.45 -26.99 -16.85
C ARG A 714 -20.03 -28.26 -16.11
N ALA A 715 -20.83 -28.73 -15.17
CA ALA A 715 -20.56 -29.97 -14.46
C ALA A 715 -20.67 -31.20 -15.38
N ALA A 716 -21.67 -31.24 -16.27
CA ALA A 716 -21.83 -32.32 -17.23
C ALA A 716 -20.65 -32.39 -18.23
N GLN A 717 -20.19 -31.23 -18.73
CA GLN A 717 -19.01 -31.14 -19.59
C GLN A 717 -17.73 -31.57 -18.86
N ALA A 718 -17.57 -31.17 -17.61
CA ALA A 718 -16.40 -31.53 -16.80
C ALA A 718 -16.35 -33.04 -16.52
N LEU A 719 -17.50 -33.68 -16.24
CA LEU A 719 -17.59 -35.12 -16.04
C LEU A 719 -17.22 -35.88 -17.32
N ARG A 720 -17.74 -35.47 -18.48
CA ARG A 720 -17.36 -36.09 -19.77
C ARG A 720 -15.88 -35.95 -20.10
N ALA A 721 -15.30 -34.78 -19.86
CA ALA A 721 -13.87 -34.58 -20.05
C ALA A 721 -13.03 -35.45 -19.09
N TRP A 722 -13.54 -35.72 -17.89
CA TRP A 722 -12.92 -36.66 -16.94
C TRP A 722 -13.03 -38.11 -17.44
N GLU A 723 -14.19 -38.52 -17.96
CA GLU A 723 -14.38 -39.86 -18.55
C GLU A 723 -13.48 -40.11 -19.77
N GLN A 724 -13.34 -39.12 -20.65
CA GLN A 724 -12.46 -39.23 -21.83
C GLN A 724 -10.99 -39.34 -21.41
N ARG A 725 -10.58 -38.57 -20.41
CA ARG A 725 -9.23 -38.66 -19.85
C ARG A 725 -8.94 -40.04 -19.27
N ASP A 726 -9.87 -40.62 -18.52
CA ASP A 726 -9.72 -41.97 -17.95
C ASP A 726 -9.68 -43.03 -19.07
N ALA A 727 -10.43 -42.83 -20.16
CA ALA A 727 -10.45 -43.75 -21.30
C ALA A 727 -9.15 -43.72 -22.14
N GLU A 728 -8.34 -42.67 -22.00
CA GLU A 728 -7.06 -42.46 -22.68
C GLU A 728 -5.84 -42.95 -21.86
N GLU A 729 -6.02 -43.58 -20.69
CA GLU A 729 -4.93 -44.22 -19.95
C GLU A 729 -4.44 -45.50 -20.67
N GLY A 730 -3.56 -45.29 -21.65
CA GLY A 730 -2.60 -46.24 -22.21
C GLY A 730 -1.39 -45.47 -22.76
N ASP A 731 -0.20 -46.09 -22.78
CA ASP A 731 1.05 -45.51 -23.28
C ASP A 731 0.96 -45.21 -24.79
N ALA A 732 0.33 -44.08 -25.15
CA ALA A 732 0.35 -43.60 -26.52
C ALA A 732 1.79 -43.19 -26.87
N ALA A 733 2.42 -43.99 -27.74
CA ALA A 733 3.73 -43.72 -28.28
C ALA A 733 3.61 -43.27 -29.74
N ILE A 734 4.22 -42.14 -30.06
CA ILE A 734 4.17 -41.52 -31.39
C ILE A 734 5.56 -41.08 -31.85
N TRP A 735 5.76 -41.05 -33.16
CA TRP A 735 6.89 -40.39 -33.80
C TRP A 735 6.47 -38.98 -34.23
N VAL A 736 7.21 -37.97 -33.79
CA VAL A 736 7.09 -36.60 -34.31
C VAL A 736 8.24 -36.35 -35.28
N VAL A 737 7.91 -36.26 -36.56
CA VAL A 737 8.87 -36.16 -37.67
C VAL A 737 8.89 -34.72 -38.17
N LEU A 738 10.03 -34.06 -38.04
CA LEU A 738 10.24 -32.69 -38.51
C LEU A 738 11.14 -32.73 -39.75
N GLY A 739 10.68 -32.23 -40.88
CA GLY A 739 11.42 -32.31 -42.14
C GLY A 739 11.39 -31.05 -42.98
N ASN A 740 12.46 -30.87 -43.76
CA ASN A 740 12.53 -29.80 -44.73
C ASN A 740 11.48 -29.97 -45.83
N VAL A 741 10.82 -28.87 -46.21
CA VAL A 741 9.80 -28.85 -47.26
C VAL A 741 10.38 -28.47 -48.61
N ASP A 742 11.46 -27.65 -48.63
CA ASP A 742 12.07 -27.15 -49.85
C ASP A 742 13.42 -27.86 -50.11
N PRO A 743 13.51 -28.74 -51.13
CA PRO A 743 14.74 -29.46 -51.42
C PRO A 743 15.87 -28.56 -51.95
N LEU A 744 15.57 -27.34 -52.42
CA LEU A 744 16.56 -26.40 -52.94
C LEU A 744 17.09 -25.44 -51.87
N ARG A 745 16.54 -25.46 -50.66
CA ARG A 745 16.89 -24.51 -49.58
C ARG A 745 16.98 -25.20 -48.23
N SER A 746 18.17 -25.17 -47.62
CA SER A 746 18.39 -25.72 -46.28
C SER A 746 17.61 -24.94 -45.21
N ALA A 747 16.89 -25.68 -44.37
CA ALA A 747 16.21 -25.18 -43.17
C ALA A 747 16.82 -25.76 -41.87
N GLY A 748 18.04 -26.31 -41.92
CA GLY A 748 18.57 -27.15 -40.84
C GLY A 748 18.65 -26.49 -39.47
N ARG A 749 19.06 -25.22 -39.40
CA ARG A 749 19.03 -24.45 -38.15
C ARG A 749 17.60 -24.29 -37.59
N TRP A 750 16.63 -24.06 -38.47
CA TRP A 750 15.23 -23.91 -38.07
C TRP A 750 14.63 -25.24 -37.60
N ILE A 751 14.98 -26.36 -38.25
CA ILE A 751 14.62 -27.71 -37.80
C ILE A 751 15.16 -27.96 -36.39
N GLY A 752 16.41 -27.61 -36.11
CA GLY A 752 17.02 -27.77 -34.78
C GLY A 752 16.32 -26.96 -33.69
N GLU A 753 16.03 -25.68 -33.95
CA GLU A 753 15.32 -24.80 -33.02
C GLU A 753 13.89 -25.31 -32.74
N LEU A 754 13.18 -25.77 -33.77
CA LEU A 754 11.81 -26.30 -33.63
C LEU A 754 11.79 -27.64 -32.89
N THR A 755 12.77 -28.52 -33.15
CA THR A 755 12.93 -29.80 -32.45
C THR A 755 13.17 -29.61 -30.95
N ALA A 756 14.01 -28.64 -30.57
CA ALA A 756 14.25 -28.31 -29.16
C ALA A 756 13.00 -27.76 -28.47
N MET A 757 12.21 -26.96 -29.19
CA MET A 757 10.96 -26.38 -28.71
C MET A 757 9.90 -27.46 -28.42
N GLU A 758 9.66 -28.37 -29.37
CA GLU A 758 8.67 -29.46 -29.21
C GLU A 758 9.04 -30.41 -28.07
N ARG A 759 10.34 -30.73 -27.95
CA ARG A 759 10.86 -31.54 -26.84
C ARG A 759 10.64 -30.88 -25.48
N ALA A 760 11.03 -29.61 -25.34
CA ALA A 760 10.88 -28.88 -24.08
C ALA A 760 9.40 -28.73 -23.67
N TRP A 761 8.50 -28.58 -24.65
CA TRP A 761 7.08 -28.55 -24.38
C TRP A 761 6.55 -29.91 -23.92
N ALA A 762 6.88 -31.01 -24.62
CA ALA A 762 6.49 -32.36 -24.22
C ALA A 762 6.91 -32.68 -22.77
N GLU A 763 8.17 -32.38 -22.43
CA GLU A 763 8.69 -32.55 -21.06
C GLU A 763 7.92 -31.70 -20.04
N SER A 764 7.48 -30.49 -20.42
CA SER A 764 6.68 -29.60 -19.55
C SER A 764 5.27 -30.11 -19.25
N VAL A 765 4.73 -31.00 -20.09
CA VAL A 765 3.43 -31.65 -19.91
C VAL A 765 3.56 -33.11 -19.45
N ASN A 766 4.72 -33.49 -18.92
CA ASN A 766 5.05 -34.85 -18.45
C ASN A 766 4.95 -35.94 -19.52
N LEU A 767 5.19 -35.59 -20.80
CA LEU A 767 5.44 -36.56 -21.86
C LEU A 767 6.95 -36.82 -21.94
N SER A 768 7.36 -38.08 -22.08
CA SER A 768 8.74 -38.42 -22.40
C SER A 768 9.00 -38.09 -23.86
N ALA A 769 10.02 -37.27 -24.17
CA ALA A 769 10.38 -36.91 -25.54
C ALA A 769 11.89 -37.04 -25.77
N ALA A 770 12.29 -37.92 -26.69
CA ALA A 770 13.69 -38.17 -27.01
C ALA A 770 13.98 -38.06 -28.51
N LEU A 771 15.02 -37.33 -28.90
CA LEU A 771 15.51 -37.35 -30.28
C LEU A 771 16.18 -38.71 -30.58
N VAL A 772 15.61 -39.47 -31.51
CA VAL A 772 16.02 -40.85 -31.78
C VAL A 772 16.68 -41.05 -33.15
N ALA A 773 16.31 -40.25 -34.14
CA ALA A 773 16.84 -40.36 -35.50
C ALA A 773 16.81 -39.04 -36.26
N CYS A 774 17.57 -38.97 -37.34
CA CYS A 774 17.75 -37.77 -38.12
C CYS A 774 18.39 -38.02 -39.49
N GLU A 775 18.16 -37.11 -40.44
CA GLU A 775 18.71 -37.12 -41.80
C GLU A 775 19.60 -35.90 -42.02
N VAL A 776 20.76 -36.10 -42.63
CA VAL A 776 21.71 -35.02 -42.97
C VAL A 776 22.01 -35.08 -44.47
N VAL A 777 21.89 -33.94 -45.14
CA VAL A 777 22.16 -33.77 -46.57
C VAL A 777 23.19 -32.64 -46.72
N GLU A 778 24.30 -32.91 -47.42
CA GLU A 778 25.38 -31.93 -47.65
C GLU A 778 25.94 -31.25 -46.38
N GLY A 779 25.90 -31.96 -45.24
CA GLY A 779 26.39 -31.45 -43.95
C GLY A 779 25.36 -30.68 -43.12
N ASP A 780 24.16 -30.46 -43.66
CA ASP A 780 23.07 -29.76 -42.98
C ASP A 780 21.94 -30.72 -42.53
N LEU A 781 21.30 -30.38 -41.40
CA LEU A 781 20.15 -31.11 -40.87
C LEU A 781 18.96 -30.99 -41.84
N SER A 782 18.51 -32.11 -42.39
CA SER A 782 17.37 -32.18 -43.32
C SER A 782 16.10 -32.69 -42.62
N ARG A 783 16.23 -33.62 -41.66
CA ARG A 783 15.11 -34.09 -40.81
C ARG A 783 15.53 -34.48 -39.40
N ALA A 784 14.61 -34.35 -38.45
CA ALA A 784 14.74 -34.80 -37.07
C ALA A 784 13.50 -35.59 -36.63
N VAL A 785 13.69 -36.60 -35.78
CA VAL A 785 12.61 -37.46 -35.30
C VAL A 785 12.64 -37.59 -33.78
N LEU A 786 11.55 -37.17 -33.13
CA LEU A 786 11.33 -37.33 -31.70
C LEU A 786 10.44 -38.57 -31.45
N ASP A 787 10.85 -39.39 -30.49
CA ASP A 787 10.06 -40.42 -29.84
C ASP A 787 9.31 -39.79 -28.68
N VAL A 788 7.98 -39.72 -28.74
CA VAL A 788 7.15 -39.12 -27.69
C VAL A 788 6.23 -40.17 -27.09
N VAL A 789 6.31 -40.35 -25.77
CA VAL A 789 5.56 -41.36 -25.02
C VAL A 789 4.85 -40.72 -23.84
N GLY A 790 3.55 -40.96 -23.73
CA GLY A 790 2.76 -40.64 -22.54
C GLY A 790 1.28 -40.40 -22.83
N PRO A 791 0.46 -40.18 -21.78
CA PRO A 791 -0.99 -40.09 -21.91
C PRO A 791 -1.43 -38.93 -22.81
N GLY A 792 -2.28 -39.22 -23.79
CA GLY A 792 -2.82 -38.23 -24.73
C GLY A 792 -1.80 -37.66 -25.73
N ALA A 793 -0.60 -38.24 -25.85
CA ALA A 793 0.47 -37.73 -26.73
C ALA A 793 0.01 -37.51 -28.18
N SER A 794 -0.77 -38.44 -28.73
CA SER A 794 -1.36 -38.32 -30.08
C SER A 794 -2.24 -37.10 -30.22
N HIS A 795 -3.14 -36.85 -29.27
CA HIS A 795 -4.05 -35.71 -29.26
C HIS A 795 -3.32 -34.37 -29.08
N TYR A 796 -2.29 -34.36 -28.24
CA TYR A 796 -1.44 -33.21 -27.99
C TYR A 796 -0.67 -32.74 -29.22
N PHE A 797 -0.12 -33.69 -29.98
CA PHE A 797 0.70 -33.41 -31.16
C PHE A 797 -0.07 -33.40 -32.48
N GLU A 798 -1.31 -33.88 -32.54
CA GLU A 798 -2.21 -33.69 -33.69
C GLU A 798 -2.30 -32.20 -34.09
N MET A 799 -2.26 -31.34 -33.08
CA MET A 799 -2.18 -29.89 -33.18
C MET A 799 -0.87 -29.36 -33.78
N GLU A 800 0.20 -30.13 -33.89
CA GLU A 800 1.45 -29.65 -34.50
C GLU A 800 1.58 -30.06 -35.97
N VAL A 801 0.72 -30.94 -36.45
CA VAL A 801 0.78 -31.45 -37.83
C VAL A 801 0.58 -30.31 -38.85
N GLY A 802 1.51 -30.17 -39.79
CA GLY A 802 1.46 -29.21 -40.89
C GLY A 802 2.74 -28.38 -41.07
N VAL A 803 2.65 -27.28 -41.83
CA VAL A 803 3.84 -26.47 -42.21
C VAL A 803 4.08 -25.31 -41.24
N HIS A 804 5.24 -25.32 -40.57
CA HIS A 804 5.74 -24.26 -39.70
C HIS A 804 6.62 -23.30 -40.50
N ARG A 805 6.18 -22.05 -40.64
CA ARG A 805 6.80 -21.03 -41.49
C ARG A 805 7.50 -19.96 -40.66
N ARG A 806 8.81 -19.77 -40.87
CA ARG A 806 9.57 -18.66 -40.31
C ARG A 806 9.82 -17.59 -41.36
N VAL A 807 9.25 -16.40 -41.14
CA VAL A 807 9.44 -15.21 -41.98
C VAL A 807 10.76 -14.54 -41.59
N ARG A 808 11.55 -14.17 -42.60
CA ARG A 808 12.86 -13.50 -42.48
C ARG A 808 12.77 -12.10 -43.10
N ARG A 809 13.52 -11.13 -42.58
CA ARG A 809 13.69 -9.76 -43.11
C ARG A 809 14.44 -9.81 -44.43
N ASP A 810 15.51 -10.61 -44.48
CA ASP A 810 16.35 -10.77 -45.66
C ASP A 810 16.23 -12.20 -46.21
N GLY A 811 15.41 -12.34 -47.24
CA GLY A 811 15.25 -13.58 -48.01
C GLY A 811 13.92 -14.31 -47.83
N PRO A 812 13.72 -15.40 -48.59
CA PRO A 812 12.47 -16.17 -48.58
C PRO A 812 12.25 -16.90 -47.23
N PRO A 813 10.99 -17.14 -46.84
CA PRO A 813 10.67 -17.77 -45.56
C PRO A 813 11.14 -19.23 -45.50
N LEU A 814 11.66 -19.65 -44.35
CA LEU A 814 12.00 -21.04 -44.08
C LEU A 814 10.73 -21.82 -43.74
N ARG A 815 10.63 -23.06 -44.22
CA ARG A 815 9.46 -23.93 -44.04
C ARG A 815 9.90 -25.31 -43.55
N VAL A 816 9.36 -25.73 -42.42
CA VAL A 816 9.56 -27.07 -41.86
C VAL A 816 8.20 -27.69 -41.67
N ARG A 817 8.03 -28.95 -42.09
CA ARG A 817 6.79 -29.70 -41.89
C ARG A 817 6.95 -30.61 -40.68
N ILE A 818 5.94 -30.63 -39.84
CA ILE A 818 5.80 -31.61 -38.76
C ILE A 818 4.73 -32.61 -39.17
N ASP A 819 5.07 -33.90 -39.08
CA ASP A 819 4.14 -35.01 -39.22
C ASP A 819 4.16 -35.85 -37.94
N VAL A 820 3.01 -36.39 -37.56
CA VAL A 820 2.86 -37.25 -36.37
C VAL A 820 2.43 -38.63 -36.83
N LEU A 821 3.19 -39.65 -36.44
CA LEU A 821 2.95 -41.03 -36.82
C LEU A 821 2.75 -41.88 -35.55
N PRO A 822 1.84 -42.86 -35.54
CA PRO A 822 1.78 -43.82 -34.45
C PRO A 822 3.04 -44.69 -34.45
N ARG A 823 3.51 -45.08 -33.26
CA ARG A 823 4.63 -46.03 -33.13
C ARG A 823 4.12 -47.46 -33.17
N SER A 824 4.48 -48.20 -34.22
CA SER A 824 4.16 -49.64 -34.31
C SER A 824 5.00 -50.47 -33.33
N SER A 825 4.36 -51.46 -32.72
CA SER A 825 5.01 -52.45 -31.85
C SER A 825 5.63 -53.62 -32.63
N ALA A 826 5.30 -53.81 -33.91
CA ALA A 826 5.80 -54.91 -34.72
C ALA A 826 6.89 -54.44 -35.70
N PRO A 827 8.10 -55.05 -35.68
CA PRO A 827 9.13 -54.73 -36.66
C PRO A 827 8.71 -55.19 -38.07
N PRO A 828 9.17 -54.50 -39.13
CA PRO A 828 8.91 -54.92 -40.52
C PRO A 828 9.50 -56.31 -40.77
N ALA A 829 8.70 -57.21 -41.35
CA ALA A 829 9.11 -58.61 -41.59
C ALA A 829 10.22 -58.79 -42.64
N ALA A 830 10.65 -57.75 -43.35
CA ALA A 830 11.75 -57.85 -44.31
C ALA A 830 12.34 -56.48 -44.71
N ILE A 831 13.65 -56.49 -45.01
CA ILE A 831 14.38 -55.59 -45.94
C ILE A 831 14.87 -54.25 -45.35
N TRP A 832 16.10 -54.19 -44.80
CA TRP A 832 17.12 -53.14 -45.08
C TRP A 832 18.53 -53.68 -44.79
N PRO A 833 19.21 -54.27 -45.80
CA PRO A 833 20.58 -54.76 -45.63
C PRO A 833 21.55 -53.58 -45.72
N GLY A 834 22.06 -53.07 -44.59
CA GLY A 834 23.10 -52.03 -44.66
C GLY A 834 23.33 -51.15 -43.45
N LEU A 835 22.96 -51.57 -42.23
CA LEU A 835 23.22 -50.79 -41.03
C LEU A 835 24.72 -50.66 -40.75
N ARG A 836 25.34 -49.56 -41.20
CA ARG A 836 26.76 -49.28 -41.03
C ARG A 836 26.98 -48.15 -40.03
N ARG A 837 27.89 -48.36 -39.09
CA ARG A 837 28.31 -47.34 -38.12
C ARG A 837 29.23 -46.32 -38.79
N LEU A 838 28.85 -45.04 -38.79
CA LEU A 838 29.73 -43.96 -39.24
C LEU A 838 30.74 -43.60 -38.13
N ARG A 839 31.99 -43.30 -38.51
CA ARG A 839 33.01 -42.71 -37.63
C ARG A 839 33.16 -41.23 -37.98
N SER A 840 32.56 -40.35 -37.19
CA SER A 840 33.10 -39.06 -36.70
C SER A 840 32.02 -38.01 -36.47
N ASP A 841 32.40 -37.04 -35.64
CA ASP A 841 31.60 -36.08 -34.90
C ASP A 841 30.62 -35.25 -35.72
N ALA A 842 29.38 -35.23 -35.25
CA ALA A 842 28.41 -34.24 -35.66
C ALA A 842 27.70 -33.72 -34.39
N GLN A 843 28.15 -32.57 -33.91
CA GLN A 843 27.48 -31.76 -32.89
C GLN A 843 26.21 -31.17 -33.50
N TRP A 844 25.03 -31.56 -33.04
CA TRP A 844 23.85 -30.75 -33.37
C TRP A 844 22.74 -30.77 -32.32
N LEU A 845 22.44 -31.87 -31.61
CA LEU A 845 21.47 -31.85 -30.49
C LEU A 845 21.77 -32.88 -29.36
N GLN A 846 23.05 -33.25 -29.15
CA GLN A 846 23.49 -34.30 -28.21
C GLN A 846 23.11 -35.76 -28.60
N LEU A 847 22.74 -36.01 -29.87
CA LEU A 847 22.55 -37.37 -30.37
C LEU A 847 23.91 -38.10 -30.43
N ARG A 848 24.02 -39.30 -29.84
CA ARG A 848 25.19 -40.19 -30.00
C ARG A 848 24.81 -41.27 -31.00
N PRO A 849 25.17 -41.15 -32.28
CA PRO A 849 24.74 -42.10 -33.30
C PRO A 849 25.48 -43.43 -33.17
N ASP A 850 24.76 -44.54 -33.18
CA ASP A 850 25.34 -45.90 -33.16
C ASP A 850 24.93 -46.73 -34.39
N CYS A 851 23.91 -46.32 -35.14
CA CYS A 851 23.43 -47.00 -36.34
C CYS A 851 22.96 -46.05 -37.46
N ARG A 852 23.05 -46.48 -38.73
CA ARG A 852 22.54 -45.77 -39.92
C ARG A 852 21.69 -46.71 -40.76
N ALA A 853 20.53 -46.30 -41.26
CA ALA A 853 19.72 -47.10 -42.17
C ALA A 853 19.26 -46.27 -43.37
N ARG A 854 18.91 -46.95 -44.46
CA ARG A 854 18.46 -46.34 -45.71
C ARG A 854 17.03 -46.75 -46.01
N LEU A 855 16.15 -45.79 -46.22
CA LEU A 855 14.80 -45.99 -46.71
C LEU A 855 14.75 -45.73 -48.21
N GLU A 856 14.41 -46.75 -48.99
CA GLU A 856 14.18 -46.63 -50.43
C GLU A 856 12.67 -46.57 -50.70
N LEU A 857 12.25 -45.54 -51.42
CA LEU A 857 10.88 -45.36 -51.91
C LEU A 857 10.89 -45.33 -53.44
N PRO A 858 10.91 -46.51 -54.10
CA PRO A 858 11.02 -46.61 -55.56
C PRO A 858 9.90 -45.85 -56.28
N GLU A 859 8.68 -45.90 -55.72
CA GLU A 859 7.49 -45.23 -56.26
C GLU A 859 7.61 -43.70 -56.31
N ARG A 860 8.51 -43.11 -55.52
CA ARG A 860 8.77 -41.66 -55.49
C ARG A 860 10.17 -41.29 -55.99
N GLY A 861 10.98 -42.25 -56.42
CA GLY A 861 12.37 -42.04 -56.84
C GLY A 861 13.29 -41.48 -55.74
N LEU A 862 12.97 -41.73 -54.46
CA LEU A 862 13.68 -41.15 -53.31
C LEU A 862 14.41 -42.24 -52.50
N ALA A 863 15.65 -41.97 -52.11
CA ALA A 863 16.41 -42.77 -51.16
C ALA A 863 16.91 -41.87 -50.02
N ILE A 864 16.51 -42.19 -48.79
CA ILE A 864 16.72 -41.34 -47.61
C ILE A 864 17.59 -42.10 -46.60
N ASP A 865 18.67 -41.47 -46.15
CA ASP A 865 19.58 -42.04 -45.16
C ASP A 865 19.33 -41.44 -43.77
N PHE A 866 18.96 -42.29 -42.80
CA PHE A 866 18.79 -41.91 -41.41
C PHE A 866 19.95 -42.38 -40.55
N VAL A 867 20.35 -41.55 -39.59
CA VAL A 867 21.27 -41.89 -38.51
C VAL A 867 20.50 -41.81 -37.19
N GLY A 868 20.72 -42.74 -36.26
CA GLY A 868 19.91 -42.82 -35.04
C GLY A 868 20.55 -43.56 -33.87
N ARG A 869 19.76 -43.74 -32.82
CA ARG A 869 20.08 -44.52 -31.61
C ARG A 869 19.34 -45.87 -31.61
N GLY A 870 20.08 -46.96 -31.72
CA GLY A 870 19.59 -48.34 -31.65
C GLY A 870 18.97 -48.85 -32.95
N ALA A 871 19.34 -50.07 -33.35
CA ALA A 871 18.87 -50.69 -34.59
C ALA A 871 17.34 -50.92 -34.57
N ASP A 872 16.78 -51.37 -33.45
CA ASP A 872 15.35 -51.68 -33.34
C ASP A 872 14.47 -50.43 -33.45
N THR A 873 14.85 -49.35 -32.75
CA THR A 873 14.16 -48.05 -32.83
C THR A 873 14.14 -47.52 -34.26
N LEU A 874 15.28 -47.59 -34.94
CA LEU A 874 15.41 -47.14 -36.32
C LEU A 874 14.60 -48.03 -37.27
N SER A 875 14.55 -49.33 -37.01
CA SER A 875 13.75 -50.27 -37.79
C SER A 875 12.25 -50.02 -37.70
N HIS A 876 11.73 -49.74 -36.49
CA HIS A 876 10.31 -49.43 -36.26
C HIS A 876 9.93 -48.10 -36.92
N LEU A 877 10.75 -47.06 -36.71
CA LEU A 877 10.54 -45.75 -37.32
C LEU A 877 10.45 -45.84 -38.85
N LEU A 878 11.41 -46.53 -39.46
CA LEU A 878 11.45 -46.63 -40.92
C LEU A 878 10.28 -47.47 -41.47
N HIS A 879 9.75 -48.44 -40.71
CA HIS A 879 8.54 -49.16 -41.08
C HIS A 879 7.35 -48.21 -41.14
N ASP A 880 7.13 -47.46 -40.06
CA ASP A 880 6.04 -46.50 -39.94
C ASP A 880 6.15 -45.40 -41.01
N LEU A 881 7.36 -44.89 -41.28
CA LEU A 881 7.63 -43.94 -42.36
C LEU A 881 7.34 -44.51 -43.75
N SER A 882 7.79 -45.75 -44.03
CA SER A 882 7.55 -46.42 -45.32
C SER A 882 6.05 -46.59 -45.59
N HIS A 883 5.28 -46.87 -44.54
CA HIS A 883 3.84 -47.07 -44.63
C HIS A 883 3.09 -45.73 -44.76
N ALA A 884 3.51 -44.71 -44.01
CA ALA A 884 2.92 -43.38 -44.05
C ALA A 884 3.14 -42.70 -45.42
N TRP A 885 4.34 -42.84 -46.01
CA TRP A 885 4.68 -42.17 -47.28
C TRP A 885 4.24 -42.88 -48.56
N ARG A 886 3.74 -44.12 -48.46
CA ARG A 886 3.00 -44.78 -49.55
C ARG A 886 1.61 -44.19 -49.78
N ARG A 887 1.07 -43.40 -48.83
CA ARG A 887 -0.19 -42.66 -49.03
C ARG A 887 0.05 -41.48 -49.99
N PRO A 888 -0.91 -41.10 -50.85
CA PRO A 888 -0.75 -39.98 -51.77
C PRO A 888 -0.38 -38.70 -51.01
N ALA A 889 0.51 -37.88 -51.58
CA ALA A 889 0.85 -36.59 -51.01
C ALA A 889 -0.40 -35.73 -50.92
N ILE A 890 -0.76 -35.28 -49.72
CA ILE A 890 -1.81 -34.28 -49.55
C ILE A 890 -1.18 -32.94 -49.97
N ASP A 891 -1.61 -32.41 -51.11
CA ASP A 891 -1.09 -31.21 -51.76
C ASP A 891 -1.50 -29.89 -51.09
N ASP A 892 -2.35 -29.92 -50.06
CA ASP A 892 -2.74 -28.70 -49.34
C ASP A 892 -1.67 -28.28 -48.32
N LEU A 893 -0.86 -27.29 -48.73
CA LEU A 893 0.11 -26.58 -47.91
C LEU A 893 -0.58 -25.64 -46.91
N ASP A 894 -1.31 -26.21 -45.95
CA ASP A 894 -1.83 -25.45 -44.82
C ASP A 894 -0.71 -25.14 -43.83
N VAL A 895 -0.40 -23.85 -43.71
CA VAL A 895 0.60 -23.35 -42.76
C VAL A 895 0.04 -23.50 -41.36
N CYS A 896 0.60 -24.42 -40.56
CA CYS A 896 0.21 -24.67 -39.17
C CYS A 896 0.55 -23.51 -38.24
N ARG A 897 1.74 -22.90 -38.39
CA ARG A 897 2.17 -21.75 -37.57
C ARG A 897 3.08 -20.78 -38.33
N VAL A 898 2.98 -19.49 -38.01
CA VAL A 898 3.83 -18.43 -38.57
C VAL A 898 4.66 -17.74 -37.48
N TYR A 899 5.97 -17.68 -37.70
CA TYR A 899 6.97 -17.05 -36.81
C TYR A 899 7.61 -15.85 -37.53
N GLY A 900 7.74 -14.69 -36.86
CA GLY A 900 8.39 -13.48 -37.41
C GLY A 900 9.78 -13.21 -36.83
N GLU A 901 10.70 -12.64 -37.63
CA GLU A 901 12.11 -12.42 -37.27
C GLU A 901 12.32 -11.38 -36.15
N ASP A 902 11.36 -10.48 -35.95
CA ASP A 902 11.42 -9.38 -34.97
C ASP A 902 10.91 -9.78 -33.58
N GLY A 903 10.50 -11.05 -33.42
CA GLY A 903 10.05 -11.60 -32.14
C GLY A 903 8.69 -11.11 -31.63
N VAL A 904 7.93 -10.37 -32.43
CA VAL A 904 6.74 -9.65 -31.92
C VAL A 904 5.48 -10.52 -31.88
N ALA A 905 5.36 -11.60 -32.66
CA ALA A 905 4.25 -12.54 -32.49
C ALA A 905 4.42 -13.91 -33.16
N ALA A 906 3.84 -14.94 -32.54
CA ALA A 906 3.48 -16.21 -33.18
C ALA A 906 1.96 -16.29 -33.31
N ARG A 907 1.48 -16.83 -34.43
CA ARG A 907 0.04 -16.98 -34.73
C ARG A 907 -0.26 -18.40 -35.21
N ASP A 908 -1.32 -18.97 -34.66
CA ASP A 908 -1.95 -20.20 -35.15
C ASP A 908 -3.17 -19.83 -36.02
N PRO A 909 -3.17 -20.18 -37.32
CA PRO A 909 -4.25 -19.87 -38.24
C PRO A 909 -5.50 -20.74 -38.05
N ARG A 910 -5.38 -21.94 -37.46
CA ARG A 910 -6.52 -22.83 -37.18
C ARG A 910 -7.32 -22.34 -36.00
N THR A 911 -6.69 -21.80 -34.97
CA THR A 911 -7.37 -21.31 -33.76
C THR A 911 -7.63 -19.81 -33.78
N GLY A 912 -6.83 -19.04 -34.53
CA GLY A 912 -6.81 -17.58 -34.49
C GLY A 912 -6.06 -17.02 -33.27
N ALA A 913 -5.50 -17.87 -32.40
CA ALA A 913 -4.73 -17.44 -31.24
C ALA A 913 -3.41 -16.77 -31.66
N LYS A 914 -3.09 -15.66 -30.99
CA LYS A 914 -1.87 -14.88 -31.21
C LYS A 914 -1.13 -14.67 -29.90
N VAL A 915 0.18 -14.93 -29.89
CA VAL A 915 1.07 -14.71 -28.74
C VAL A 915 2.07 -13.64 -29.10
N LEU A 916 2.14 -12.55 -28.32
CA LEU A 916 3.02 -11.39 -28.58
C LEU A 916 4.47 -11.59 -28.09
N ARG A 917 4.74 -12.69 -27.38
CA ARG A 917 6.06 -13.01 -26.82
C ARG A 917 6.63 -14.24 -27.52
N MET A 918 7.32 -14.04 -28.65
CA MET A 918 7.95 -15.14 -29.39
C MET A 918 8.92 -15.95 -28.52
N LYS A 919 9.66 -15.29 -27.63
CA LYS A 919 10.60 -15.93 -26.70
C LYS A 919 9.94 -17.00 -25.82
N SER A 920 8.68 -16.80 -25.40
CA SER A 920 7.94 -17.77 -24.60
C SER A 920 7.56 -19.01 -25.41
N VAL A 921 7.21 -18.83 -26.67
CA VAL A 921 6.91 -19.95 -27.58
C VAL A 921 8.19 -20.75 -27.87
N LEU A 922 9.31 -20.07 -28.14
CA LEU A 922 10.63 -20.69 -28.33
C LEU A 922 11.18 -21.38 -27.06
N GLN A 923 10.63 -21.08 -25.88
CA GLN A 923 10.91 -21.77 -24.61
C GLN A 923 9.97 -22.97 -24.37
N GLY A 924 9.20 -23.40 -25.38
CA GLY A 924 8.30 -24.54 -25.29
C GLY A 924 6.95 -24.23 -24.63
N ARG A 925 6.47 -22.97 -24.61
CA ARG A 925 5.16 -22.62 -24.01
C ARG A 925 4.03 -22.58 -25.06
N LEU A 926 3.56 -23.75 -25.50
CA LEU A 926 2.51 -23.90 -26.52
C LEU A 926 1.08 -23.74 -25.98
N ASP A 927 0.90 -23.66 -24.66
CA ASP A 927 -0.40 -23.57 -23.98
C ASP A 927 -1.37 -22.51 -24.52
N PRO A 928 -0.96 -21.30 -24.92
CA PRO A 928 -1.88 -20.31 -25.46
C PRO A 928 -2.56 -20.78 -26.75
N PHE A 929 -1.86 -21.54 -27.60
CA PHE A 929 -2.40 -22.08 -28.85
C PHE A 929 -3.33 -23.26 -28.58
N LEU A 930 -2.93 -24.17 -27.69
CA LEU A 930 -3.75 -25.32 -27.26
C LEU A 930 -5.05 -24.87 -26.58
N ASN A 931 -5.00 -23.84 -25.76
CA ASN A 931 -6.19 -23.26 -25.14
C ASN A 931 -7.11 -22.57 -26.16
N GLY A 932 -6.57 -22.00 -27.24
CA GLY A 932 -7.36 -21.46 -28.35
C GLY A 932 -8.11 -22.54 -29.11
N TRP A 933 -7.49 -23.71 -29.28
CA TRP A 933 -8.10 -24.88 -29.92
C TRP A 933 -9.20 -25.51 -29.06
N ARG A 934 -8.91 -25.73 -27.77
CA ARG A 934 -9.89 -26.25 -26.80
C ARG A 934 -11.16 -25.39 -26.68
N ARG A 935 -11.12 -24.12 -27.12
CA ARG A 935 -12.29 -23.22 -27.15
C ARG A 935 -13.12 -23.32 -28.44
N ARG A 936 -12.61 -23.96 -29.48
CA ARG A 936 -13.31 -24.17 -30.77
C ARG A 936 -14.04 -25.52 -30.86
N GLY A 937 -13.76 -26.43 -29.91
CA GLY A 937 -14.50 -27.69 -29.73
C GLY A 937 -15.73 -27.50 -28.86
#